data_AF-A0A6A4HYP1-F1
#
_entry.id   AF-A0A6A4HYP1-F1
#
_cell.length_a   1.000
_cell.length_b   1.000
_cell.length_c   1.000
_cell.angle_alpha   90.00
_cell.angle_beta   90.00
_cell.angle_gamma   90.00
#
_symmetry.space_group_name_H-M   'P 1'
#
loop_
_entity.id
_entity.type
_entity.pdbx_description
1 polymer ?
#
loop_
_entity_poly.entity_id
_entity_poly.type
_entity_poly.pdbx_seq_one_letter_code
_entity_poly.pdbx_strand_id
1 'polypeptide(L)'
;MSTKATSMKRKKLPACDSCKARRVLCHPQSNGPCPRCSEKGVNCTTTPVVRRKRRTKVQLVQSSEGAGSSSTSPCIPPDASSVENAVVAVSMRSTSFSGALSEPSPVPPSLEMPVAMVEEAQLAQSLESAGSSPCTPPDASSSVENAVVAAFMRSSSFMGTFSEPSPVPPSLEIPAAMVEELIESLRISPIINHPLISLSKIEALLLSSTNLLSLQPQDRVLLHCLMAFSSLSSMSPFVIGTEEISDEQSLIFSADSPLKAPIIPDLRQIGFRREPVFLKLWAEALWLANQEGIATNPSSVNAASCWVLGHIAQVVLGRGASPFNLAFVCHVRCLAEEGELGNIHSLTYHSHMIGDVLTALTTGRSIQYTANDELLIVRYIPEPLETLLRVATTKSFTATEVFMSVHPFAHHLTRLARETSDNLTGVFARTQPLDESFLIKHFASLDLFHSFLLAVLDQIPQILQQSCNKLLEIYYLRVCSSGFGVVWGSLVLPIFEALRDRSLQFAFNATFWDSSNGSVSSLADDRNYERLQMHLRHARRLASTAAVEICKALREAPSITRLTHRSELVRWARFLMDEDNVMNITPEQCIQALECFRDVIQVAGFCCADRTGIVESINEYLAMRHVSTRNDYSTGFEALSSFTAVSSIDSLVPLV
;
A
#
# COMPACT_ATOMS: atom_id res chain seq x y z
N MET A 1 -49.07 -54.33 -33.56
CA MET A 1 -47.63 -54.52 -33.27
C MET A 1 -46.93 -53.19 -33.52
N SER A 2 -46.42 -52.52 -32.48
CA SER A 2 -45.80 -51.19 -32.57
C SER A 2 -44.35 -51.28 -32.11
N THR A 3 -43.40 -51.06 -33.01
CA THR A 3 -41.95 -51.17 -32.77
C THR A 3 -41.41 -49.88 -32.16
N LYS A 4 -40.96 -49.96 -30.90
CA LYS A 4 -40.30 -48.89 -30.15
C LYS A 4 -38.85 -48.75 -30.62
N ALA A 5 -38.52 -47.62 -31.27
CA ALA A 5 -37.15 -47.27 -31.63
C ALA A 5 -36.38 -46.74 -30.40
N THR A 6 -35.28 -47.39 -30.05
CA THR A 6 -34.35 -46.97 -28.99
C THR A 6 -33.45 -45.84 -29.49
N SER A 7 -33.61 -44.62 -28.97
CA SER A 7 -32.71 -43.51 -29.29
C SER A 7 -31.42 -43.58 -28.46
N MET A 8 -30.29 -43.72 -29.15
CA MET A 8 -28.97 -43.66 -28.51
C MET A 8 -28.65 -42.21 -28.10
N LYS A 9 -28.43 -41.97 -26.81
CA LYS A 9 -28.02 -40.67 -26.27
C LYS A 9 -26.66 -40.27 -26.83
N ARG A 10 -26.61 -39.23 -27.67
CA ARG A 10 -25.34 -38.67 -28.20
C ARG A 10 -24.53 -38.05 -27.07
N LYS A 11 -23.22 -38.31 -27.05
CA LYS A 11 -22.26 -37.70 -26.10
C LYS A 11 -22.20 -36.19 -26.34
N LYS A 12 -22.32 -35.39 -25.28
CA LYS A 12 -22.22 -33.92 -25.34
C LYS A 12 -20.80 -33.53 -25.78
N LEU A 13 -20.70 -32.62 -26.76
CA LEU A 13 -19.44 -32.04 -27.20
C LEU A 13 -18.89 -31.09 -26.11
N PRO A 14 -17.56 -30.92 -26.02
CA PRO A 14 -16.95 -29.97 -25.10
C PRO A 14 -17.27 -28.52 -25.48
N ALA A 15 -17.16 -27.60 -24.51
CA ALA A 15 -17.27 -26.16 -24.76
C ALA A 15 -16.04 -25.64 -25.55
N CYS A 16 -16.24 -24.63 -26.40
CA CYS A 16 -15.14 -23.97 -27.12
C CYS A 16 -14.27 -23.10 -26.20
N ASP A 17 -13.04 -22.81 -26.63
CA ASP A 17 -12.04 -22.11 -25.82
C ASP A 17 -12.49 -20.67 -25.48
N SER A 18 -13.12 -19.97 -26.42
CA SER A 18 -13.64 -18.62 -26.21
C SER A 18 -14.76 -18.55 -25.16
N CYS A 19 -15.71 -19.49 -25.18
CA CYS A 19 -16.76 -19.55 -24.15
C CYS A 19 -16.19 -19.98 -22.78
N LYS A 20 -15.19 -20.86 -22.78
CA LYS A 20 -14.52 -21.32 -21.56
C LYS A 20 -13.71 -20.21 -20.88
N ALA A 21 -12.93 -19.43 -21.64
CA ALA A 21 -12.17 -18.29 -21.13
C ALA A 21 -13.08 -17.24 -20.49
N ARG A 22 -14.24 -16.97 -21.11
CA ARG A 22 -15.25 -16.04 -20.60
C ARG A 22 -16.16 -16.63 -19.50
N ARG A 23 -15.95 -17.89 -19.10
CA ARG A 23 -16.76 -18.64 -18.12
C ARG A 23 -18.27 -18.63 -18.42
N VAL A 24 -18.64 -18.73 -19.70
CA VAL A 24 -20.05 -18.75 -20.13
C VAL A 24 -20.48 -20.10 -20.72
N LEU A 25 -21.79 -20.39 -20.65
CA LEU A 25 -22.37 -21.61 -21.22
C LEU A 25 -22.19 -21.66 -22.74
N CYS A 26 -21.60 -22.75 -23.23
CA CYS A 26 -21.37 -22.99 -24.65
C CYS A 26 -22.42 -23.98 -25.21
N HIS A 27 -22.90 -23.70 -26.43
CA HIS A 27 -23.79 -24.59 -27.19
C HIS A 27 -23.05 -25.10 -28.44
N PRO A 28 -22.18 -26.12 -28.30
CA PRO A 28 -21.38 -26.62 -29.41
C PRO A 28 -22.27 -27.25 -30.49
N GLN A 29 -22.00 -26.88 -31.75
CA GLN A 29 -22.63 -27.45 -32.94
C GLN A 29 -21.67 -28.48 -33.56
N SER A 30 -22.20 -29.53 -34.21
CA SER A 30 -21.36 -30.54 -34.84
C SER A 30 -20.63 -30.00 -36.08
N ASN A 31 -21.22 -29.01 -36.76
CA ASN A 31 -20.66 -28.36 -37.93
C ASN A 31 -20.76 -26.83 -37.75
N GLY A 32 -19.65 -26.19 -37.38
CA GLY A 32 -19.53 -24.72 -37.35
C GLY A 32 -19.33 -24.09 -35.98
N PRO A 33 -19.16 -22.76 -35.91
CA PRO A 33 -18.97 -22.01 -34.68
C PRO A 33 -20.21 -22.10 -33.78
N CYS A 34 -20.02 -22.04 -32.45
CA CYS A 34 -21.18 -21.98 -31.55
C CYS A 34 -21.95 -20.64 -31.73
N PRO A 35 -23.26 -20.60 -31.46
CA PRO A 35 -24.09 -19.41 -31.70
C PRO A 35 -23.52 -18.13 -31.07
N ARG A 36 -22.97 -18.23 -29.85
CA ARG A 36 -22.34 -17.09 -29.16
C ARG A 36 -21.07 -16.58 -29.82
N CYS A 37 -20.24 -17.47 -30.36
CA CYS A 37 -19.04 -17.06 -31.09
C CYS A 37 -19.43 -16.44 -32.44
N SER A 38 -20.47 -16.98 -33.09
CA SER A 38 -21.02 -16.44 -34.33
C SER A 38 -21.60 -15.03 -34.14
N GLU A 39 -22.41 -14.80 -33.10
CA GLU A 39 -22.99 -13.49 -32.79
C GLU A 39 -21.92 -12.42 -32.49
N LYS A 40 -20.81 -12.82 -31.88
CA LYS A 40 -19.73 -11.90 -31.48
C LYS A 40 -18.64 -11.74 -32.53
N GLY A 41 -18.75 -12.41 -33.68
CA GLY A 41 -17.71 -12.41 -34.72
C GLY A 41 -16.35 -12.94 -34.26
N VAL A 42 -16.32 -13.81 -33.24
CA VAL A 42 -15.06 -14.34 -32.67
C VAL A 42 -14.81 -15.73 -33.24
N ASN A 43 -13.58 -16.00 -33.70
CA ASN A 43 -13.22 -17.31 -34.25
C ASN A 43 -13.41 -18.41 -33.19
N CYS A 44 -14.22 -19.42 -33.53
CA CYS A 44 -14.63 -20.47 -32.60
C CYS A 44 -13.66 -21.65 -32.70
N THR A 45 -12.57 -21.62 -31.95
CA THR A 45 -11.64 -22.75 -31.86
C THR A 45 -12.13 -23.75 -30.81
N THR A 46 -12.32 -24.99 -31.26
CA THR A 46 -12.58 -26.12 -30.36
C THR A 46 -11.33 -26.98 -30.41
N THR A 47 -10.34 -26.68 -29.57
CA THR A 47 -9.15 -27.54 -29.51
C THR A 47 -9.58 -28.90 -28.97
N PRO A 48 -9.48 -30.01 -29.73
CA PRO A 48 -9.78 -31.32 -29.17
C PRO A 48 -8.78 -31.56 -28.03
N VAL A 49 -9.28 -31.48 -26.79
CA VAL A 49 -8.47 -31.79 -25.63
C VAL A 49 -8.15 -33.27 -25.71
N VAL A 50 -6.96 -33.61 -26.24
CA VAL A 50 -6.36 -34.93 -26.07
C VAL A 50 -6.16 -35.08 -24.58
N ARG A 51 -7.12 -35.74 -23.93
CA ARG A 51 -7.14 -35.93 -22.49
C ARG A 51 -5.91 -36.79 -22.16
N ARG A 52 -4.81 -36.14 -21.74
CA ARG A 52 -3.59 -36.83 -21.30
C ARG A 52 -4.02 -37.89 -20.28
N LYS A 53 -3.63 -39.15 -20.52
CA LYS A 53 -3.85 -40.25 -19.57
C LYS A 53 -3.33 -39.79 -18.20
N ARG A 54 -4.16 -39.93 -17.18
CA ARG A 54 -3.83 -39.58 -15.79
C ARG A 54 -2.53 -40.31 -15.41
N ARG A 55 -1.45 -39.58 -15.12
CA ARG A 55 -0.21 -40.17 -14.59
C ARG A 55 -0.53 -40.83 -13.25
N THR A 56 -0.15 -42.10 -13.08
CA THR A 56 -0.33 -42.84 -11.82
C THR A 56 0.67 -42.31 -10.78
N LYS A 57 0.33 -42.36 -9.49
CA LYS A 57 1.15 -41.86 -8.37
C LYS A 57 2.61 -42.40 -8.38
N VAL A 58 2.81 -43.60 -8.93
CA VAL A 58 4.12 -44.24 -9.11
C VAL A 58 5.03 -43.49 -10.11
N GLN A 59 4.46 -42.90 -11.17
CA GLN A 59 5.22 -42.14 -12.17
C GLN A 59 5.71 -40.78 -11.68
N LEU A 60 5.08 -40.22 -10.63
CA LEU A 60 5.51 -38.97 -10.01
C LEU A 60 6.69 -39.17 -9.07
N VAL A 61 6.81 -40.36 -8.46
CA VAL A 61 7.91 -40.71 -7.53
C VAL A 61 9.19 -41.10 -8.29
N GLN A 62 9.07 -41.80 -9.43
CA GLN A 62 10.25 -42.12 -10.25
C GLN A 62 10.88 -40.90 -10.93
N SER A 63 10.11 -39.84 -11.18
CA SER A 63 10.66 -38.58 -11.71
C SER A 63 11.39 -37.71 -10.68
N SER A 64 11.28 -38.02 -9.37
CA SER A 64 11.97 -37.27 -8.32
C SER A 64 13.30 -37.89 -7.86
N GLU A 65 13.66 -39.10 -8.32
CA GLU A 65 14.87 -39.80 -7.86
C GLU A 65 16.06 -39.70 -8.83
N GLY A 66 15.94 -38.95 -9.93
CA GLY A 66 16.98 -38.82 -10.96
C GLY A 66 17.91 -37.61 -10.86
N ALA A 67 17.83 -36.79 -9.81
CA ALA A 67 18.65 -35.60 -9.64
C ALA A 67 19.53 -35.71 -8.40
N GLY A 68 20.63 -36.48 -8.50
CA GLY A 68 21.61 -36.59 -7.43
C GLY A 68 22.96 -37.11 -7.89
N SER A 69 23.97 -36.23 -7.82
CA SER A 69 25.42 -36.47 -7.70
C SER A 69 26.31 -36.13 -8.90
N SER A 70 26.98 -34.98 -8.80
CA SER A 70 28.37 -34.69 -9.23
C SER A 70 28.86 -33.51 -8.37
N SER A 71 29.61 -33.73 -7.30
CA SER A 71 31.08 -33.86 -7.21
C SER A 71 31.71 -32.63 -6.56
N THR A 72 32.16 -32.81 -5.32
CA THR A 72 32.98 -31.94 -4.50
C THR A 72 34.39 -31.75 -5.07
N SER A 73 34.92 -30.53 -5.05
CA SER A 73 36.37 -30.28 -4.98
C SER A 73 36.66 -28.90 -4.35
N PRO A 74 37.75 -28.73 -3.57
CA PRO A 74 37.93 -27.60 -2.66
C PRO A 74 38.83 -26.50 -3.26
N CYS A 75 38.53 -25.23 -2.95
CA CYS A 75 39.45 -24.12 -3.20
C CYS A 75 39.72 -23.31 -1.92
N ILE A 76 41.02 -23.17 -1.67
CA ILE A 76 41.74 -22.44 -0.63
C ILE A 76 41.57 -20.91 -0.85
N PRO A 77 41.53 -20.08 0.20
CA PRO A 77 41.44 -18.63 0.05
C PRO A 77 42.83 -18.00 -0.16
N PRO A 78 42.96 -16.90 -0.91
CA PRO A 78 44.09 -16.01 -0.75
C PRO A 78 43.72 -14.76 0.05
N ASP A 79 44.68 -14.43 0.92
CA ASP A 79 44.80 -13.26 1.75
C ASP A 79 44.83 -11.93 0.99
N ALA A 80 44.59 -10.89 1.79
CA ALA A 80 44.67 -9.47 1.49
C ALA A 80 46.01 -9.00 0.91
N SER A 81 45.95 -8.01 0.02
CA SER A 81 46.77 -6.79 0.12
C SER A 81 46.37 -5.74 -0.93
N SER A 82 46.22 -4.50 -0.43
CA SER A 82 46.51 -3.18 -1.04
C SER A 82 46.41 -2.97 -2.56
N VAL A 83 45.75 -1.88 -2.98
CA VAL A 83 46.38 -0.66 -3.55
C VAL A 83 45.32 0.31 -4.14
N GLU A 84 45.43 1.56 -3.69
CA GLU A 84 45.17 2.87 -4.32
C GLU A 84 43.90 3.20 -5.14
N ASN A 85 43.10 4.09 -4.55
CA ASN A 85 42.74 5.43 -5.06
C ASN A 85 42.84 5.67 -6.58
N ALA A 86 41.66 5.74 -7.24
CA ALA A 86 41.45 6.62 -8.38
C ALA A 86 40.03 7.21 -8.32
N VAL A 87 39.93 8.42 -7.76
CA VAL A 87 38.73 9.26 -7.81
C VAL A 87 38.59 9.79 -9.22
N VAL A 88 37.66 9.24 -10.00
CA VAL A 88 37.21 9.86 -11.26
C VAL A 88 36.05 10.80 -10.91
N ALA A 89 36.38 12.09 -10.77
CA ALA A 89 35.42 13.16 -10.63
C ALA A 89 34.64 13.34 -11.94
N VAL A 90 33.35 12.99 -11.95
CA VAL A 90 32.42 13.41 -13.00
C VAL A 90 32.03 14.85 -12.73
N SER A 91 32.77 15.76 -13.35
CA SER A 91 32.51 17.21 -13.37
C SER A 91 31.31 17.51 -14.27
N MET A 92 30.13 17.76 -13.69
CA MET A 92 29.03 18.38 -14.43
C MET A 92 29.31 19.87 -14.61
N ARG A 93 29.73 20.23 -15.82
CA ARG A 93 29.89 21.63 -16.28
C ARG A 93 28.52 22.19 -16.66
N SER A 94 28.14 23.28 -16.02
CA SER A 94 27.07 24.16 -16.45
C SER A 94 27.45 24.85 -17.76
N THR A 95 26.67 24.64 -18.81
CA THR A 95 26.73 25.45 -20.04
C THR A 95 25.36 26.05 -20.31
N SER A 96 25.26 27.34 -20.00
CA SER A 96 24.32 28.27 -20.62
C SER A 96 24.66 28.43 -22.10
N PHE A 97 23.70 28.27 -23.00
CA PHE A 97 23.83 28.81 -24.35
C PHE A 97 22.48 29.21 -24.94
N SER A 98 22.44 30.46 -25.41
CA SER A 98 21.38 31.07 -26.20
C SER A 98 21.61 30.79 -27.68
N GLY A 99 20.52 30.56 -28.43
CA GLY A 99 20.33 31.15 -29.75
C GLY A 99 20.61 30.32 -31.01
N ALA A 100 19.55 30.24 -31.83
CA ALA A 100 19.49 30.27 -33.30
C ALA A 100 19.52 28.95 -34.13
N LEU A 101 18.33 28.68 -34.71
CA LEU A 101 17.99 28.23 -36.07
C LEU A 101 19.04 27.49 -36.92
N SER A 102 18.71 26.26 -37.35
CA SER A 102 18.89 25.75 -38.72
C SER A 102 18.17 24.41 -38.97
N GLU A 103 17.69 24.23 -40.20
CA GLU A 103 16.85 23.15 -40.77
C GLU A 103 17.51 21.74 -40.90
N PRO A 104 16.74 20.67 -41.20
CA PRO A 104 17.17 19.27 -41.11
C PRO A 104 17.32 18.51 -42.45
N SER A 105 18.15 17.45 -42.48
CA SER A 105 18.05 16.21 -43.32
C SER A 105 19.36 15.37 -43.27
N PRO A 106 19.41 14.11 -43.78
CA PRO A 106 18.53 12.97 -43.55
C PRO A 106 19.31 11.65 -43.20
N VAL A 107 18.55 10.62 -42.83
CA VAL A 107 18.92 9.25 -42.40
C VAL A 107 19.54 8.38 -43.51
N PRO A 108 20.30 7.31 -43.16
CA PRO A 108 20.16 6.02 -43.85
C PRO A 108 20.03 4.78 -42.91
N PRO A 109 19.62 3.60 -43.43
CA PRO A 109 18.86 2.61 -42.67
C PRO A 109 19.55 1.24 -42.42
N SER A 110 18.94 0.50 -41.47
CA SER A 110 18.68 -0.97 -41.41
C SER A 110 19.82 -2.00 -41.40
N LEU A 111 19.69 -3.03 -40.54
CA LEU A 111 19.95 -4.45 -40.86
C LEU A 111 19.36 -5.39 -39.78
N GLU A 112 18.42 -6.24 -40.20
CA GLU A 112 17.85 -7.41 -39.49
C GLU A 112 18.72 -8.66 -39.71
N MET A 113 18.62 -9.69 -38.84
CA MET A 113 18.63 -11.13 -39.19
C MET A 113 18.38 -12.05 -37.94
N PRO A 114 18.03 -13.36 -38.11
CA PRO A 114 16.85 -13.97 -37.47
C PRO A 114 17.12 -15.19 -36.55
N VAL A 115 16.01 -15.70 -35.99
CA VAL A 115 15.83 -16.86 -35.10
C VAL A 115 15.67 -18.18 -35.87
N ALA A 116 16.17 -19.29 -35.32
CA ALA A 116 15.91 -20.66 -35.79
C ALA A 116 15.39 -21.58 -34.65
N MET A 117 14.39 -22.40 -34.99
CA MET A 117 13.73 -23.46 -34.21
C MET A 117 14.40 -24.83 -34.42
N VAL A 118 14.29 -25.78 -33.47
CA VAL A 118 14.29 -27.24 -33.75
C VAL A 118 13.39 -28.04 -32.78
N GLU A 119 12.67 -29.00 -33.38
CA GLU A 119 11.69 -30.02 -32.95
C GLU A 119 12.34 -31.34 -32.42
N GLU A 120 11.80 -32.03 -31.40
CA GLU A 120 10.94 -33.26 -31.37
C GLU A 120 11.60 -34.68 -31.36
N ALA A 121 10.76 -35.67 -30.95
CA ALA A 121 10.85 -37.16 -30.95
C ALA A 121 11.27 -37.84 -29.61
N GLN A 122 10.45 -38.60 -28.84
CA GLN A 122 9.58 -39.81 -29.01
C GLN A 122 10.31 -41.18 -28.97
N LEU A 123 9.99 -42.06 -27.98
CA LEU A 123 9.52 -43.47 -28.18
C LEU A 123 9.17 -44.27 -26.88
N ALA A 124 8.03 -45.02 -26.95
CA ALA A 124 7.64 -46.39 -26.47
C ALA A 124 8.19 -47.07 -25.17
N GLN A 125 7.58 -48.08 -24.48
CA GLN A 125 6.28 -48.81 -24.40
C GLN A 125 6.33 -49.84 -23.21
N SER A 126 5.15 -50.29 -22.71
CA SER A 126 4.83 -51.61 -22.05
C SER A 126 5.32 -51.88 -20.59
N LEU A 127 4.69 -52.63 -19.64
CA LEU A 127 3.57 -53.61 -19.51
C LEU A 127 3.14 -53.72 -18.00
N GLU A 128 1.93 -54.26 -17.73
CA GLU A 128 1.38 -54.94 -16.49
C GLU A 128 1.44 -54.29 -15.08
N SER A 129 0.71 -54.69 -14.03
CA SER A 129 -0.67 -55.13 -13.73
C SER A 129 -0.81 -55.19 -12.17
N ALA A 130 -2.02 -55.29 -11.59
CA ALA A 130 -2.37 -55.39 -10.13
C ALA A 130 -2.26 -54.10 -9.29
N GLY A 131 -3.13 -53.72 -8.32
CA GLY A 131 -4.37 -54.24 -7.73
C GLY A 131 -4.63 -53.54 -6.38
N SER A 132 -5.87 -53.08 -6.08
CA SER A 132 -6.47 -52.68 -4.76
C SER A 132 -5.89 -51.45 -4.01
N SER A 133 -6.56 -50.60 -3.19
CA SER A 133 -7.90 -50.45 -2.54
C SER A 133 -8.04 -48.97 -2.05
N PRO A 134 -9.24 -48.38 -1.79
CA PRO A 134 -9.40 -46.95 -1.49
C PRO A 134 -9.56 -46.61 0.01
N CYS A 135 -8.92 -45.51 0.45
CA CYS A 135 -9.20 -44.85 1.74
C CYS A 135 -10.07 -43.58 1.53
N THR A 136 -11.12 -43.45 2.34
CA THR A 136 -12.03 -42.30 2.49
C THR A 136 -11.38 -41.11 3.23
N PRO A 137 -11.75 -39.85 2.91
CA PRO A 137 -11.30 -38.66 3.67
C PRO A 137 -12.30 -38.27 4.79
N PRO A 138 -11.85 -37.58 5.86
CA PRO A 138 -12.68 -37.20 7.00
C PRO A 138 -13.38 -35.84 6.84
N ASP A 139 -14.25 -35.58 7.81
CA ASP A 139 -15.44 -34.73 7.84
C ASP A 139 -15.26 -33.21 7.67
N ALA A 140 -16.32 -32.60 7.13
CA ALA A 140 -16.43 -31.19 6.76
C ALA A 140 -16.91 -30.24 7.88
N SER A 141 -16.97 -30.70 9.14
CA SER A 141 -17.53 -29.92 10.25
C SER A 141 -16.60 -28.80 10.77
N SER A 142 -15.28 -28.95 10.65
CA SER A 142 -14.29 -27.95 11.11
C SER A 142 -14.18 -26.71 10.21
N SER A 143 -14.81 -26.73 9.04
CA SER A 143 -14.77 -25.62 8.07
C SER A 143 -15.70 -24.46 8.42
N VAL A 144 -16.76 -24.70 9.19
CA VAL A 144 -17.79 -23.69 9.48
C VAL A 144 -17.43 -22.88 10.73
N GLU A 145 -16.83 -23.51 11.73
CA GLU A 145 -16.44 -22.87 13.00
C GLU A 145 -15.29 -21.88 12.82
N ASN A 146 -14.30 -22.21 11.98
CA ASN A 146 -13.21 -21.30 11.62
C ASN A 146 -13.70 -20.06 10.84
N ALA A 147 -14.81 -20.17 10.11
CA ALA A 147 -15.36 -19.06 9.33
C ALA A 147 -16.10 -18.03 10.20
N VAL A 148 -16.73 -18.47 11.30
CA VAL A 148 -17.44 -17.59 12.25
C VAL A 148 -16.44 -16.84 13.13
N VAL A 149 -15.39 -17.51 13.62
CA VAL A 149 -14.31 -16.86 14.39
C VAL A 149 -13.53 -15.87 13.54
N ALA A 150 -13.25 -16.20 12.27
CA ALA A 150 -12.61 -15.27 11.32
C ALA A 150 -13.52 -14.10 10.88
N ALA A 151 -14.84 -14.17 11.08
CA ALA A 151 -15.76 -13.08 10.81
C ALA A 151 -15.93 -12.15 12.03
N PHE A 152 -15.82 -12.69 13.24
CA PHE A 152 -15.89 -11.94 14.51
C PHE A 152 -14.55 -11.24 14.86
N MET A 153 -13.42 -11.90 14.58
CA MET A 153 -12.06 -11.36 14.79
C MET A 153 -11.56 -10.49 13.63
N ARG A 154 -12.32 -10.36 12.54
CA ARG A 154 -12.15 -9.21 11.65
C ARG A 154 -12.61 -8.01 12.45
N SER A 155 -11.67 -7.41 13.19
CA SER A 155 -11.65 -5.99 13.50
C SER A 155 -12.27 -5.30 12.29
N SER A 156 -13.55 -4.92 12.44
CA SER A 156 -14.38 -4.50 11.34
C SER A 156 -13.61 -3.43 10.61
N SER A 157 -13.17 -3.72 9.37
CA SER A 157 -12.61 -2.73 8.46
C SER A 157 -13.77 -1.84 8.05
N PHE A 158 -14.27 -1.09 9.02
CA PHE A 158 -15.36 -0.13 8.93
C PHE A 158 -14.74 1.16 8.41
N MET A 159 -14.17 1.06 7.20
CA MET A 159 -13.97 2.22 6.36
C MET A 159 -15.33 2.49 5.74
N GLY A 160 -15.89 3.67 6.03
CA GLY A 160 -17.27 4.02 5.69
C GLY A 160 -17.61 3.72 4.24
N THR A 161 -18.49 2.73 4.05
CA THR A 161 -19.47 2.47 2.97
C THR A 161 -19.23 2.90 1.53
N PHE A 162 -18.04 3.34 1.12
CA PHE A 162 -17.76 3.53 -0.29
C PHE A 162 -17.64 2.16 -0.95
N SER A 163 -18.59 1.87 -1.83
CA SER A 163 -18.41 0.89 -2.88
C SER A 163 -17.73 1.57 -4.06
N GLU A 164 -16.86 0.83 -4.75
CA GLU A 164 -16.40 1.22 -6.07
C GLU A 164 -17.61 1.54 -6.96
N PRO A 165 -17.64 2.71 -7.63
CA PRO A 165 -18.80 3.09 -8.41
C PRO A 165 -18.98 2.14 -9.59
N SER A 166 -20.24 1.87 -9.94
CA SER A 166 -20.53 1.07 -11.13
C SER A 166 -20.05 1.82 -12.38
N PRO A 167 -19.32 1.17 -13.31
CA PRO A 167 -18.86 1.82 -14.52
C PRO A 167 -20.02 2.40 -15.34
N VAL A 168 -19.92 3.66 -15.77
CA VAL A 168 -20.93 4.33 -16.60
C VAL A 168 -20.29 4.99 -17.82
N PRO A 169 -20.95 5.05 -18.98
CA PRO A 169 -20.44 5.79 -20.13
C PRO A 169 -20.20 7.28 -19.80
N PRO A 170 -19.19 7.92 -20.44
CA PRO A 170 -18.99 9.36 -20.36
C PRO A 170 -20.27 10.13 -20.68
N SER A 171 -20.69 10.96 -19.74
CA SER A 171 -21.95 11.70 -19.79
C SER A 171 -21.90 13.02 -19.04
N LEU A 172 -20.90 13.21 -18.17
CA LEU A 172 -20.64 14.50 -17.55
C LEU A 172 -20.11 15.46 -18.61
N GLU A 173 -20.88 16.51 -18.90
CA GLU A 173 -20.44 17.58 -19.79
C GLU A 173 -19.45 18.48 -19.06
N ILE A 174 -18.16 18.24 -19.28
CA ILE A 174 -17.07 19.00 -18.66
C ILE A 174 -16.65 20.11 -19.64
N PRO A 175 -16.77 21.40 -19.27
CA PRO A 175 -16.27 22.50 -20.09
C PRO A 175 -14.76 22.36 -20.35
N ALA A 176 -14.26 22.75 -21.52
CA ALA A 176 -12.83 22.67 -21.85
C ALA A 176 -11.95 23.40 -20.82
N ALA A 177 -12.39 24.57 -20.34
CA ALA A 177 -11.71 25.31 -19.28
C ALA A 177 -11.60 24.51 -17.97
N MET A 178 -12.59 23.66 -17.67
CA MET A 178 -12.55 22.79 -16.49
C MET A 178 -11.57 21.63 -16.68
N VAL A 179 -11.42 21.10 -17.90
CA VAL A 179 -10.38 20.10 -18.18
C VAL A 179 -9.00 20.71 -17.90
N GLU A 180 -8.74 21.92 -18.41
CA GLU A 180 -7.49 22.64 -18.14
C GLU A 180 -7.26 22.88 -16.64
N GLU A 181 -8.28 23.34 -15.90
CA GLU A 181 -8.19 23.57 -14.46
C GLU A 181 -7.93 22.28 -13.65
N LEU A 182 -8.54 21.15 -14.03
CA LEU A 182 -8.27 19.86 -13.38
C LEU A 182 -6.82 19.40 -13.64
N ILE A 183 -6.27 19.69 -14.81
CA ILE A 183 -4.88 19.33 -15.13
C ILE A 183 -3.90 20.28 -14.45
N GLU A 184 -4.24 21.56 -14.31
CA GLU A 184 -3.47 22.51 -13.50
C GLU A 184 -3.39 22.02 -12.03
N SER A 185 -4.51 21.53 -11.51
CA SER A 185 -4.58 20.96 -10.16
C SER A 185 -3.67 19.74 -9.96
N LEU A 186 -3.25 19.05 -11.04
CA LEU A 186 -2.26 17.96 -10.94
C LEU A 186 -0.86 18.47 -10.64
N ARG A 187 -0.50 19.68 -11.07
CA ARG A 187 0.87 20.20 -10.91
C ARG A 187 1.29 20.31 -9.45
N ILE A 188 0.32 20.58 -8.57
CA ILE A 188 0.51 20.66 -7.12
C ILE A 188 0.32 19.32 -6.40
N SER A 189 -0.05 18.27 -7.15
CA SER A 189 -0.35 16.96 -6.59
C SER A 189 0.91 16.08 -6.52
N PRO A 190 1.10 15.29 -5.44
CA PRO A 190 2.17 14.32 -5.33
C PRO A 190 2.24 13.34 -6.50
N ILE A 191 1.09 13.08 -7.14
CA ILE A 191 0.93 12.12 -8.24
C ILE A 191 1.81 12.43 -9.45
N ILE A 192 2.14 13.71 -9.67
CA ILE A 192 2.93 14.13 -10.83
C ILE A 192 4.38 13.63 -10.76
N ASN A 193 4.83 13.18 -9.59
CA ASN A 193 6.14 12.57 -9.41
C ASN A 193 6.17 11.08 -9.81
N HIS A 194 5.02 10.50 -10.20
CA HIS A 194 4.96 9.13 -10.65
C HIS A 194 5.74 8.95 -11.96
N PRO A 195 6.63 7.94 -12.05
CA PRO A 195 7.56 7.81 -13.18
C PRO A 195 6.91 7.61 -14.54
N LEU A 196 5.67 7.10 -14.58
CA LEU A 196 4.92 6.93 -15.83
C LEU A 196 4.01 8.12 -16.18
N ILE A 197 3.91 9.13 -15.31
CA ILE A 197 3.05 10.30 -15.53
C ILE A 197 3.96 11.47 -15.86
N SER A 198 3.96 11.87 -17.14
CA SER A 198 4.79 12.98 -17.62
C SER A 198 3.92 14.20 -17.91
N LEU A 199 4.13 15.28 -17.15
CA LEU A 199 3.37 16.53 -17.31
C LEU A 199 3.47 17.07 -18.73
N SER A 200 4.67 17.07 -19.32
CA SER A 200 4.89 17.56 -20.68
C SER A 200 4.14 16.74 -21.74
N LYS A 201 4.02 15.42 -21.55
CA LYS A 201 3.18 14.57 -22.42
C LYS A 201 1.70 14.90 -22.26
N ILE A 202 1.24 15.11 -21.03
CA ILE A 202 -0.17 15.47 -20.76
C ILE A 202 -0.50 16.84 -21.38
N GLU A 203 0.38 17.83 -21.23
CA GLU A 203 0.22 19.16 -21.83
C GLU A 203 0.20 19.08 -23.37
N ALA A 204 1.09 18.29 -23.97
CA ALA A 204 1.07 18.05 -25.41
C ALA A 204 -0.23 17.39 -25.88
N LEU A 205 -0.79 16.45 -25.10
CA LEU A 205 -2.08 15.83 -25.41
C LEU A 205 -3.22 16.86 -25.41
N LEU A 206 -3.27 17.75 -24.42
CA LEU A 206 -4.28 18.82 -24.34
C LEU A 206 -4.16 19.82 -25.50
N LEU A 207 -2.93 20.20 -25.87
CA LEU A 207 -2.69 21.11 -27.00
C LEU A 207 -3.08 20.47 -28.34
N SER A 208 -2.97 19.14 -28.46
CA SER A 208 -3.28 18.42 -29.69
C SER A 208 -4.79 18.30 -29.96
N SER A 209 -5.63 18.35 -28.93
CA SER A 209 -7.08 18.37 -29.08
C SER A 209 -7.80 18.86 -27.83
N THR A 210 -8.73 19.80 -28.03
CA THR A 210 -9.71 20.21 -27.02
C THR A 210 -10.87 19.20 -26.89
N ASN A 211 -11.01 18.28 -27.83
CA ASN A 211 -12.05 17.25 -27.82
C ASN A 211 -11.48 15.90 -27.38
N LEU A 212 -11.85 15.47 -26.17
CA LEU A 212 -11.42 14.21 -25.57
C LEU A 212 -11.72 12.98 -26.44
N LEU A 213 -12.74 13.05 -27.30
CA LEU A 213 -13.13 11.94 -28.16
C LEU A 213 -12.17 11.71 -29.33
N SER A 214 -11.38 12.71 -29.71
CA SER A 214 -10.42 12.60 -30.83
C SER A 214 -9.04 12.09 -30.40
N LEU A 215 -8.80 11.94 -29.09
CA LEU A 215 -7.55 11.39 -28.56
C LEU A 215 -7.46 9.90 -28.88
N GLN A 216 -6.23 9.37 -28.87
CA GLN A 216 -6.03 7.92 -28.94
C GLN A 216 -6.73 7.25 -27.74
N PRO A 217 -7.22 6.01 -27.88
CA PRO A 217 -8.03 5.38 -26.84
C PRO A 217 -7.33 5.31 -25.47
N GLN A 218 -6.04 4.96 -25.43
CA GLN A 218 -5.24 4.91 -24.20
C GLN A 218 -5.05 6.29 -23.56
N ASP A 219 -4.84 7.34 -24.38
CA ASP A 219 -4.61 8.71 -23.89
C ASP A 219 -5.92 9.28 -23.33
N ARG A 220 -7.05 8.97 -23.98
CA ARG A 220 -8.38 9.30 -23.49
C ARG A 220 -8.65 8.67 -22.13
N VAL A 221 -8.32 7.39 -21.95
CA VAL A 221 -8.48 6.69 -20.66
C VAL A 221 -7.61 7.34 -19.59
N LEU A 222 -6.32 7.57 -19.87
CA LEU A 222 -5.41 8.22 -18.92
C LEU A 222 -5.94 9.58 -18.49
N LEU A 223 -6.37 10.40 -19.44
CA LEU A 223 -6.87 11.74 -19.15
C LEU A 223 -8.13 11.71 -18.27
N HIS A 224 -9.05 10.77 -18.49
CA HIS A 224 -10.20 10.59 -17.59
C HIS A 224 -9.81 10.11 -16.20
N CYS A 225 -8.83 9.20 -16.09
CA CYS A 225 -8.32 8.77 -14.79
C CYS A 225 -7.70 9.94 -14.02
N LEU A 226 -6.93 10.78 -14.72
CA LEU A 226 -6.30 11.96 -14.16
C LEU A 226 -7.34 13.01 -13.76
N MET A 227 -8.35 13.30 -14.58
CA MET A 227 -9.45 14.21 -14.22
C MET A 227 -10.19 13.73 -12.97
N ALA A 228 -10.51 12.42 -12.90
CA ALA A 228 -11.13 11.82 -11.73
C ALA A 228 -10.25 12.04 -10.48
N PHE A 229 -8.95 11.75 -10.57
CA PHE A 229 -8.04 11.97 -9.45
C PHE A 229 -7.91 13.47 -9.08
N SER A 230 -7.73 14.37 -10.04
CA SER A 230 -7.63 15.81 -9.82
C SER A 230 -8.85 16.42 -9.14
N SER A 231 -10.03 15.87 -9.42
CA SER A 231 -11.26 16.34 -8.77
C SER A 231 -11.22 16.13 -7.24
N LEU A 232 -10.38 15.21 -6.75
CA LEU A 232 -10.13 15.03 -5.32
C LEU A 232 -9.35 16.18 -4.69
N SER A 233 -8.75 17.10 -5.45
CA SER A 233 -8.02 18.26 -4.91
C SER A 233 -8.41 19.59 -5.56
N SER A 234 -9.36 19.60 -6.49
CA SER A 234 -9.76 20.79 -7.23
C SER A 234 -10.59 21.76 -6.38
N MET A 235 -10.25 23.04 -6.43
CA MET A 235 -10.98 24.13 -5.77
C MET A 235 -12.06 24.74 -6.66
N SER A 236 -12.31 24.17 -7.84
CA SER A 236 -13.26 24.72 -8.80
C SER A 236 -14.68 24.76 -8.24
N PRO A 237 -15.43 25.86 -8.42
CA PRO A 237 -16.84 25.91 -8.09
C PRO A 237 -17.67 24.83 -8.79
N PHE A 238 -17.22 24.34 -9.95
CA PHE A 238 -17.84 23.21 -10.64
C PHE A 238 -17.75 21.91 -9.82
N VAL A 239 -16.65 21.72 -9.09
CA VAL A 239 -16.37 20.50 -8.32
C VAL A 239 -16.94 20.61 -6.91
N ILE A 240 -16.69 21.72 -6.19
CA ILE A 240 -17.06 21.87 -4.76
C ILE A 240 -18.35 22.66 -4.53
N GLY A 241 -18.99 23.15 -5.60
CA GLY A 241 -20.14 24.05 -5.53
C GLY A 241 -19.75 25.53 -5.36
N THR A 242 -20.74 26.42 -5.38
CA THR A 242 -20.54 27.88 -5.38
C THR A 242 -20.49 28.53 -4.00
N GLU A 243 -20.50 27.75 -2.91
CA GLU A 243 -20.43 28.34 -1.58
C GLU A 243 -19.01 28.89 -1.33
N GLU A 244 -18.96 30.01 -0.61
CA GLU A 244 -17.71 30.70 -0.31
C GLU A 244 -16.84 29.90 0.65
N ILE A 245 -15.53 29.89 0.38
CA ILE A 245 -14.50 29.32 1.25
C ILE A 245 -14.10 30.40 2.23
N SER A 246 -14.08 30.09 3.53
CA SER A 246 -13.71 31.09 4.54
C SER A 246 -12.22 31.48 4.44
N ASP A 247 -11.86 32.64 5.01
CA ASP A 247 -10.47 33.10 5.06
C ASP A 247 -9.55 32.10 5.79
N GLU A 248 -10.07 31.47 6.87
CA GLU A 248 -9.36 30.44 7.62
C GLU A 248 -9.07 29.20 6.76
N GLN A 249 -10.06 28.76 5.97
CA GLN A 249 -9.89 27.65 5.04
C GLN A 249 -8.89 28.01 3.94
N SER A 250 -8.97 29.22 3.39
CA SER A 250 -8.06 29.73 2.35
C SER A 250 -6.60 29.80 2.83
N LEU A 251 -6.37 30.19 4.09
CA LEU A 251 -5.05 30.25 4.70
C LEU A 251 -4.36 28.87 4.74
N ILE A 252 -5.11 27.81 5.06
CA ILE A 252 -4.59 26.44 5.14
C ILE A 252 -4.06 25.94 3.80
N PHE A 253 -4.70 26.30 2.69
CA PHE A 253 -4.27 25.88 1.35
C PHE A 253 -2.93 26.51 0.93
N SER A 254 -2.62 27.69 1.46
CA SER A 254 -1.40 28.44 1.12
C SER A 254 -0.29 28.30 2.16
N ALA A 255 -0.52 27.58 3.26
CA ALA A 255 0.42 27.46 4.36
C ALA A 255 1.55 26.45 4.05
N ASP A 256 2.79 26.86 4.33
CA ASP A 256 4.00 26.00 4.26
C ASP A 256 4.01 24.86 5.28
N SER A 257 3.08 24.89 6.24
CA SER A 257 2.86 23.87 7.26
C SER A 257 1.42 24.00 7.78
N PRO A 258 0.46 23.30 7.13
CA PRO A 258 -0.98 23.46 7.41
C PRO A 258 -1.35 23.25 8.88
N LEU A 259 -0.71 22.27 9.54
CA LEU A 259 -1.02 21.89 10.92
C LEU A 259 -0.36 22.79 11.98
N LYS A 260 0.43 23.78 11.54
CA LYS A 260 1.00 24.82 12.42
C LYS A 260 0.24 26.14 12.32
N ALA A 261 -0.83 26.19 11.53
CA ALA A 261 -1.70 27.36 11.48
C ALA A 261 -2.36 27.58 12.87
N PRO A 262 -2.65 28.85 13.23
CA PRO A 262 -3.22 29.17 14.55
C PRO A 262 -4.61 28.57 14.75
N ILE A 263 -5.35 28.36 13.66
CA ILE A 263 -6.67 27.75 13.65
C ILE A 263 -6.66 26.65 12.59
N ILE A 264 -7.09 25.45 12.97
CA ILE A 264 -7.22 24.31 12.07
C ILE A 264 -8.72 24.12 11.75
N PRO A 265 -9.19 24.53 10.56
CA PRO A 265 -10.58 24.37 10.16
C PRO A 265 -10.90 22.91 9.79
N ASP A 266 -12.14 22.50 10.02
CA ASP A 266 -12.65 21.22 9.54
C ASP A 266 -13.01 21.31 8.05
N LEU A 267 -12.23 20.64 7.20
CA LEU A 267 -12.41 20.67 5.74
C LEU A 267 -13.24 19.49 5.21
N ARG A 268 -13.79 18.62 6.08
CA ARG A 268 -14.59 17.46 5.66
C ARG A 268 -15.82 17.85 4.84
N GLN A 269 -16.44 19.00 5.14
CA GLN A 269 -17.59 19.51 4.37
C GLN A 269 -17.24 19.84 2.92
N ILE A 270 -16.03 20.33 2.64
CA ILE A 270 -15.58 20.53 1.26
C ILE A 270 -15.44 19.17 0.55
N GLY A 271 -14.91 18.17 1.26
CA GLY A 271 -14.82 16.80 0.78
C GLY A 271 -16.18 16.19 0.41
N PHE A 272 -17.22 16.42 1.22
CA PHE A 272 -18.57 15.91 0.93
C PHE A 272 -19.18 16.55 -0.32
N ARG A 273 -18.93 17.85 -0.55
CA ARG A 273 -19.48 18.57 -1.71
C ARG A 273 -18.87 18.12 -3.04
N ARG A 274 -17.58 17.76 -3.08
CA ARG A 274 -16.93 17.28 -4.31
C ARG A 274 -17.27 15.85 -4.70
N GLU A 275 -17.70 15.06 -3.74
CA GLU A 275 -17.87 13.63 -3.89
C GLU A 275 -18.75 13.22 -5.09
N PRO A 276 -19.90 13.86 -5.36
CA PRO A 276 -20.74 13.47 -6.50
C PRO A 276 -20.03 13.61 -7.85
N VAL A 277 -19.30 14.70 -8.05
CA VAL A 277 -18.54 14.96 -9.29
C VAL A 277 -17.38 13.97 -9.41
N PHE A 278 -16.64 13.76 -8.32
CA PHE A 278 -15.56 12.79 -8.28
C PHE A 278 -16.04 11.36 -8.60
N LEU A 279 -17.09 10.88 -7.93
CA LEU A 279 -17.63 9.54 -8.14
C LEU A 279 -18.12 9.35 -9.58
N LYS A 280 -18.70 10.40 -10.17
CA LYS A 280 -19.13 10.37 -11.57
C LYS A 280 -17.94 10.26 -12.53
N LEU A 281 -16.91 11.08 -12.36
CA LEU A 281 -15.68 11.03 -13.16
C LEU A 281 -14.97 9.67 -13.01
N TRP A 282 -14.92 9.13 -11.80
CA TRP A 282 -14.31 7.83 -11.55
C TRP A 282 -15.09 6.70 -12.22
N ALA A 283 -16.43 6.72 -12.16
CA ALA A 283 -17.28 5.76 -12.84
C ALA A 283 -17.07 5.79 -14.38
N GLU A 284 -16.88 6.97 -14.96
CA GLU A 284 -16.59 7.15 -16.39
C GLU A 284 -15.20 6.65 -16.77
N ALA A 285 -14.19 6.94 -15.94
CA ALA A 285 -12.83 6.42 -16.12
C ALA A 285 -12.80 4.88 -16.06
N LEU A 286 -13.52 4.26 -15.11
CA LEU A 286 -13.65 2.81 -15.02
C LEU A 286 -14.32 2.20 -16.25
N TRP A 287 -15.34 2.87 -16.80
CA TRP A 287 -16.02 2.40 -18.00
C TRP A 287 -15.09 2.41 -19.21
N LEU A 288 -14.39 3.52 -19.43
CA LEU A 288 -13.41 3.66 -20.51
C LEU A 288 -12.28 2.64 -20.37
N ALA A 289 -11.72 2.48 -19.18
CA ALA A 289 -10.66 1.52 -18.90
C ALA A 289 -11.07 0.08 -19.26
N ASN A 290 -12.30 -0.31 -18.93
CA ASN A 290 -12.85 -1.62 -19.26
C ASN A 290 -13.14 -1.77 -20.76
N GLN A 291 -13.64 -0.73 -21.41
CA GLN A 291 -13.94 -0.74 -22.84
C GLN A 291 -12.66 -0.91 -23.68
N GLU A 292 -11.61 -0.17 -23.34
CA GLU A 292 -10.34 -0.16 -24.08
C GLU A 292 -9.38 -1.28 -23.67
N GLY A 293 -9.71 -2.05 -22.62
CA GLY A 293 -8.93 -3.21 -22.19
C GLY A 293 -7.54 -2.83 -21.66
N ILE A 294 -7.40 -1.69 -20.97
CA ILE A 294 -6.09 -1.20 -20.49
C ILE A 294 -5.41 -2.18 -19.55
N ALA A 295 -6.16 -3.05 -18.86
CA ALA A 295 -5.61 -4.02 -17.91
C ALA A 295 -4.86 -5.18 -18.58
N THR A 296 -5.07 -5.41 -19.89
CA THR A 296 -4.51 -6.57 -20.61
C THR A 296 -3.49 -6.20 -21.69
N ASN A 297 -3.39 -4.91 -22.05
CA ASN A 297 -2.52 -4.43 -23.12
C ASN A 297 -1.38 -3.60 -22.50
N PRO A 298 -0.17 -4.16 -22.32
CA PRO A 298 0.95 -3.43 -21.73
C PRO A 298 1.35 -2.22 -22.58
N SER A 299 1.36 -1.06 -21.95
CA SER A 299 1.97 0.17 -22.47
C SER A 299 2.25 1.11 -21.30
N SER A 300 3.16 2.06 -21.47
CA SER A 300 3.44 3.08 -20.44
C SER A 300 2.18 3.85 -20.03
N VAL A 301 1.31 4.18 -20.99
CA VAL A 301 0.04 4.92 -20.78
C VAL A 301 -0.99 4.05 -20.05
N ASN A 302 -1.14 2.79 -20.43
CA ASN A 302 -2.06 1.86 -19.78
C ASN A 302 -1.59 1.52 -18.36
N ALA A 303 -0.28 1.38 -18.14
CA ALA A 303 0.31 1.19 -16.83
C ALA A 303 0.04 2.41 -15.93
N ALA A 304 0.27 3.63 -16.42
CA ALA A 304 -0.07 4.86 -15.69
C ALA A 304 -1.56 4.90 -15.33
N SER A 305 -2.45 4.61 -16.29
CA SER A 305 -3.90 4.60 -16.07
C SER A 305 -4.33 3.57 -15.01
N CYS A 306 -3.76 2.35 -15.08
CA CYS A 306 -4.00 1.29 -14.11
C CYS A 306 -3.53 1.71 -12.70
N TRP A 307 -2.36 2.35 -12.60
CA TRP A 307 -1.87 2.84 -11.33
C TRP A 307 -2.77 3.94 -10.75
N VAL A 308 -3.21 4.93 -11.55
CA VAL A 308 -4.12 5.99 -11.08
C VAL A 308 -5.43 5.40 -10.56
N LEU A 309 -6.06 4.47 -11.29
CA LEU A 309 -7.30 3.82 -10.85
C LEU A 309 -7.10 3.01 -9.56
N GLY A 310 -5.99 2.27 -9.46
CA GLY A 310 -5.64 1.53 -8.26
C GLY A 310 -5.40 2.46 -7.07
N HIS A 311 -4.73 3.59 -7.30
CA HIS A 311 -4.46 4.60 -6.28
C HIS A 311 -5.73 5.32 -5.81
N ILE A 312 -6.66 5.65 -6.72
CA ILE A 312 -7.98 6.17 -6.34
C ILE A 312 -8.71 5.16 -5.45
N ALA A 313 -8.75 3.89 -5.84
CA ALA A 313 -9.39 2.84 -5.05
C ALA A 313 -8.75 2.70 -3.65
N GLN A 314 -7.42 2.82 -3.57
CA GLN A 314 -6.69 2.84 -2.30
C GLN A 314 -7.09 4.05 -1.44
N VAL A 315 -7.02 5.26 -1.98
CA VAL A 315 -7.26 6.50 -1.23
C VAL A 315 -8.71 6.60 -0.74
N VAL A 316 -9.67 6.18 -1.57
CA VAL A 316 -11.11 6.34 -1.29
C VAL A 316 -11.70 5.14 -0.56
N LEU A 317 -11.33 3.92 -0.95
CA LEU A 317 -11.92 2.70 -0.38
C LEU A 317 -11.06 2.08 0.73
N GLY A 318 -9.82 2.54 0.91
CA GLY A 318 -8.84 1.89 1.79
C GLY A 318 -8.50 0.46 1.36
N ARG A 319 -8.64 0.13 0.07
CA ARG A 319 -8.38 -1.22 -0.45
C ARG A 319 -6.98 -1.30 -1.06
N GLY A 320 -6.17 -2.24 -0.59
CA GLY A 320 -4.76 -2.39 -1.02
C GLY A 320 -4.49 -3.33 -2.18
N ALA A 321 -5.53 -3.85 -2.84
CA ALA A 321 -5.34 -4.73 -3.99
C ALA A 321 -6.53 -4.65 -4.95
N SER A 322 -6.53 -3.65 -5.84
CA SER A 322 -7.46 -3.61 -6.97
C SER A 322 -6.93 -4.44 -8.15
N PRO A 323 -7.81 -4.90 -9.07
CA PRO A 323 -7.37 -5.52 -10.33
C PRO A 323 -6.44 -4.63 -11.15
N PHE A 324 -6.62 -3.30 -11.07
CA PHE A 324 -5.76 -2.35 -11.78
C PHE A 324 -4.36 -2.24 -11.16
N ASN A 325 -4.21 -2.35 -9.84
CA ASN A 325 -2.87 -2.43 -9.23
C ASN A 325 -2.11 -3.65 -9.78
N LEU A 326 -2.76 -4.82 -9.86
CA LEU A 326 -2.13 -6.02 -10.39
C LEU A 326 -1.76 -5.87 -11.88
N ALA A 327 -2.65 -5.28 -12.68
CA ALA A 327 -2.38 -4.98 -14.09
C ALA A 327 -1.20 -4.00 -14.23
N PHE A 328 -1.13 -2.97 -13.40
CA PHE A 328 0.00 -2.04 -13.36
C PHE A 328 1.33 -2.76 -13.11
N VAL A 329 1.41 -3.59 -12.07
CA VAL A 329 2.64 -4.37 -11.78
C VAL A 329 3.02 -5.26 -12.97
N CYS A 330 2.03 -5.91 -13.60
CA CYS A 330 2.26 -6.73 -14.79
C CYS A 330 2.82 -5.91 -15.95
N HIS A 331 2.25 -4.73 -16.22
CA HIS A 331 2.71 -3.87 -17.31
C HIS A 331 4.10 -3.32 -17.05
N VAL A 332 4.38 -2.84 -15.83
CA VAL A 332 5.72 -2.36 -15.46
C VAL A 332 6.76 -3.47 -15.60
N ARG A 333 6.43 -4.71 -15.24
CA ARG A 333 7.31 -5.87 -15.46
C ARG A 333 7.60 -6.08 -16.94
N CYS A 334 6.57 -6.12 -17.80
CA CYS A 334 6.75 -6.28 -19.24
C CYS A 334 7.64 -5.17 -19.82
N LEU A 335 7.34 -3.91 -19.48
CA LEU A 335 8.12 -2.75 -19.92
C LEU A 335 9.57 -2.80 -19.43
N ALA A 336 9.82 -3.32 -18.23
CA ALA A 336 11.17 -3.46 -17.69
C ALA A 336 11.97 -4.58 -18.39
N GLU A 337 11.31 -5.71 -18.71
CA GLU A 337 11.88 -6.82 -19.48
C GLU A 337 12.23 -6.40 -20.92
N GLU A 338 11.40 -5.57 -21.53
CA GLU A 338 11.60 -5.03 -22.89
C GLU A 338 12.60 -3.85 -22.92
N GLY A 339 13.03 -3.35 -21.75
CA GLY A 339 13.94 -2.21 -21.65
C GLY A 339 13.28 -0.85 -21.93
N GLU A 340 11.96 -0.79 -21.98
CA GLU A 340 11.17 0.41 -22.28
C GLU A 340 10.91 1.32 -21.07
N LEU A 341 11.27 0.87 -19.86
CA LEU A 341 11.05 1.63 -18.62
C LEU A 341 11.95 2.89 -18.48
N GLY A 342 13.05 2.94 -19.24
CA GLY A 342 14.07 4.01 -19.14
C GLY A 342 14.90 3.96 -17.85
N ASN A 343 16.06 4.64 -17.84
CA ASN A 343 16.98 4.67 -16.68
C ASN A 343 16.73 5.84 -15.70
N ILE A 344 15.84 6.78 -16.01
CA ILE A 344 15.78 8.10 -15.34
C ILE A 344 14.95 8.07 -14.03
N HIS A 345 14.33 6.95 -13.69
CA HIS A 345 13.20 6.93 -12.74
C HIS A 345 13.33 5.94 -11.57
N SER A 346 14.52 5.37 -11.32
CA SER A 346 14.68 4.33 -10.30
C SER A 346 14.23 4.77 -8.90
N LEU A 347 14.58 6.00 -8.47
CA LEU A 347 14.22 6.52 -7.16
C LEU A 347 12.71 6.72 -6.98
N THR A 348 12.03 7.24 -8.01
CA THR A 348 10.59 7.49 -7.97
C THR A 348 9.83 6.16 -7.98
N TYR A 349 10.24 5.18 -8.80
CA TYR A 349 9.68 3.83 -8.73
C TYR A 349 9.78 3.25 -7.32
N HIS A 350 10.96 3.35 -6.71
CA HIS A 350 11.18 2.79 -5.39
C HIS A 350 10.29 3.45 -4.32
N SER A 351 10.13 4.77 -4.41
CA SER A 351 9.24 5.54 -3.52
C SER A 351 7.77 5.16 -3.70
N HIS A 352 7.32 4.86 -4.92
CA HIS A 352 5.95 4.42 -5.17
C HIS A 352 5.70 2.97 -4.75
N MET A 353 6.69 2.09 -4.90
CA MET A 353 6.62 0.71 -4.39
C MET A 353 6.38 0.66 -2.88
N ILE A 354 6.97 1.57 -2.10
CA ILE A 354 6.67 1.71 -0.66
C ILE A 354 5.16 1.81 -0.43
N GLY A 355 4.50 2.71 -1.16
CA GLY A 355 3.06 2.95 -1.01
C GLY A 355 2.24 1.70 -1.29
N ASP A 356 2.54 0.98 -2.37
CA ASP A 356 1.83 -0.24 -2.75
C ASP A 356 2.05 -1.37 -1.73
N VAL A 357 3.29 -1.54 -1.28
CA VAL A 357 3.69 -2.58 -0.32
C VAL A 357 3.05 -2.34 1.04
N LEU A 358 3.11 -1.10 1.55
CA LEU A 358 2.48 -0.74 2.81
C LEU A 358 0.97 -0.91 2.76
N THR A 359 0.33 -0.57 1.64
CA THR A 359 -1.13 -0.71 1.51
C THR A 359 -1.56 -2.17 1.48
N ALA A 360 -0.79 -3.03 0.80
CA ALA A 360 -1.02 -4.47 0.86
C ALA A 360 -0.87 -4.97 2.31
N LEU A 361 0.17 -4.52 3.02
CA LEU A 361 0.42 -4.87 4.41
C LEU A 361 -0.74 -4.45 5.33
N THR A 362 -1.17 -3.19 5.24
CA THR A 362 -2.20 -2.61 6.11
C THR A 362 -3.58 -3.23 5.88
N THR A 363 -3.86 -3.66 4.64
CA THR A 363 -5.12 -4.32 4.28
C THR A 363 -5.07 -5.85 4.40
N GLY A 364 -3.93 -6.41 4.86
CA GLY A 364 -3.72 -7.85 4.97
C GLY A 364 -3.82 -8.60 3.63
N ARG A 365 -3.52 -7.90 2.52
CA ARG A 365 -3.46 -8.44 1.17
C ARG A 365 -2.03 -8.85 0.82
N SER A 366 -1.89 -9.67 -0.21
CA SER A 366 -0.58 -10.05 -0.72
C SER A 366 0.10 -8.86 -1.39
N ILE A 367 1.38 -8.67 -1.09
CA ILE A 367 2.23 -7.70 -1.78
C ILE A 367 2.43 -8.16 -3.22
N GLN A 368 2.26 -7.23 -4.17
CA GLN A 368 2.22 -7.56 -5.60
C GLN A 368 3.60 -7.62 -6.26
N TYR A 369 4.61 -7.01 -5.62
CA TYR A 369 6.00 -7.01 -6.07
C TYR A 369 6.79 -8.12 -5.38
N THR A 370 7.52 -8.90 -6.17
CA THR A 370 8.54 -9.83 -5.68
C THR A 370 9.88 -9.11 -5.50
N ALA A 371 10.82 -9.73 -4.78
CA ALA A 371 12.19 -9.23 -4.68
C ALA A 371 12.87 -9.09 -6.06
N ASN A 372 12.56 -9.99 -6.99
CA ASN A 372 13.09 -9.94 -8.35
C ASN A 372 12.49 -8.78 -9.15
N ASP A 373 11.20 -8.46 -8.93
CA ASP A 373 10.57 -7.31 -9.56
C ASP A 373 11.22 -6.00 -9.11
N GLU A 374 11.51 -5.88 -7.81
CA GLU A 374 12.22 -4.73 -7.26
C GLU A 374 13.60 -4.55 -7.92
N LEU A 375 14.39 -5.63 -8.03
CA LEU A 375 15.70 -5.60 -8.70
C LEU A 375 15.59 -5.26 -10.19
N LEU A 376 14.60 -5.83 -10.88
CA LEU A 376 14.36 -5.62 -12.32
C LEU A 376 14.00 -4.15 -12.62
N ILE A 377 13.10 -3.58 -11.80
CA ILE A 377 12.50 -2.26 -12.02
C ILE A 377 13.39 -1.14 -11.48
N VAL A 378 13.91 -1.28 -10.25
CA VAL A 378 14.67 -0.23 -9.56
C VAL A 378 16.16 -0.30 -9.88
N ARG A 379 16.70 -1.50 -10.14
CA ARG A 379 18.13 -1.74 -10.41
C ARG A 379 19.08 -1.17 -9.35
N TYR A 380 18.63 -1.15 -8.10
CA TYR A 380 19.41 -0.71 -6.95
C TYR A 380 20.03 -1.90 -6.23
N ILE A 381 21.32 -1.80 -5.91
CA ILE A 381 22.04 -2.80 -5.13
C ILE A 381 22.07 -2.31 -3.68
N PRO A 382 21.40 -3.00 -2.74
CA PRO A 382 21.27 -2.53 -1.38
C PRO A 382 22.55 -2.73 -0.56
N GLU A 383 22.90 -1.73 0.24
CA GLU A 383 23.91 -1.86 1.29
C GLU A 383 23.27 -2.42 2.58
N PRO A 384 24.04 -3.16 3.41
CA PRO A 384 23.57 -3.60 4.73
C PRO A 384 23.20 -2.42 5.64
N LEU A 385 22.17 -2.61 6.48
CA LEU A 385 21.67 -1.56 7.39
C LEU A 385 22.75 -1.04 8.35
N GLU A 386 23.64 -1.90 8.82
CA GLU A 386 24.72 -1.56 9.73
C GLU A 386 25.72 -0.59 9.09
N THR A 387 25.98 -0.77 7.79
CA THR A 387 26.84 0.13 7.00
C THR A 387 26.16 1.47 6.82
N LEU A 388 24.88 1.47 6.43
CA LEU A 388 24.09 2.68 6.23
C LEU A 388 23.95 3.51 7.51
N LEU A 389 23.67 2.86 8.65
CA LEU A 389 23.60 3.50 9.96
C LEU A 389 24.95 4.10 10.35
N ARG A 390 26.06 3.38 10.13
CA ARG A 390 27.40 3.90 10.40
C ARG A 390 27.68 5.15 9.57
N VAL A 391 27.32 5.15 8.28
CA VAL A 391 27.49 6.32 7.41
C VAL A 391 26.64 7.49 7.90
N ALA A 392 25.36 7.27 8.18
CA ALA A 392 24.44 8.31 8.66
C ALA A 392 24.85 8.93 10.01
N THR A 393 25.54 8.18 10.87
CA THR A 393 25.99 8.65 12.20
C THR A 393 27.37 9.30 12.19
N THR A 394 28.24 8.94 11.24
CA THR A 394 29.64 9.44 11.19
C THR A 394 29.85 10.58 10.20
N LYS A 395 28.96 10.73 9.22
CA LYS A 395 29.08 11.72 8.15
C LYS A 395 27.89 12.67 8.16
N SER A 396 28.15 13.98 8.07
CA SER A 396 27.12 14.98 7.83
C SER A 396 26.59 14.87 6.40
N PHE A 397 25.28 14.81 6.23
CA PHE A 397 24.67 14.69 4.91
C PHE A 397 24.45 16.07 4.27
N THR A 398 24.60 16.12 2.94
CA THR A 398 24.04 17.16 2.09
C THR A 398 22.57 16.87 1.78
N ALA A 399 21.81 17.85 1.28
CA ALA A 399 20.43 17.63 0.86
C ALA A 399 20.31 16.52 -0.20
N THR A 400 21.24 16.48 -1.17
CA THR A 400 21.30 15.41 -2.18
C THR A 400 21.48 14.04 -1.54
N GLU A 401 22.33 13.91 -0.52
CA GLU A 401 22.54 12.62 0.16
C GLU A 401 21.31 12.19 0.97
N VAL A 402 20.58 13.12 1.58
CA VAL A 402 19.26 12.83 2.17
C VAL A 402 18.30 12.32 1.10
N PHE A 403 18.21 12.95 -0.07
CA PHE A 403 17.35 12.45 -1.16
C PHE A 403 17.78 11.07 -1.65
N MET A 404 19.08 10.83 -1.79
CA MET A 404 19.59 9.52 -2.19
C MET A 404 19.37 8.44 -1.13
N SER A 405 19.24 8.82 0.15
CA SER A 405 18.91 7.88 1.25
C SER A 405 17.51 7.26 1.11
N VAL A 406 16.64 7.84 0.27
CA VAL A 406 15.33 7.25 -0.04
C VAL A 406 15.48 5.86 -0.69
N HIS A 407 16.53 5.61 -1.48
CA HIS A 407 16.78 4.27 -2.04
C HIS A 407 17.01 3.19 -0.98
N PRO A 408 18.04 3.29 -0.11
CA PRO A 408 18.27 2.29 0.93
C PRO A 408 17.09 2.21 1.90
N PHE A 409 16.45 3.33 2.23
CA PHE A 409 15.25 3.35 3.06
C PHE A 409 14.12 2.53 2.43
N ALA A 410 13.77 2.81 1.17
CA ALA A 410 12.71 2.12 0.45
C ALA A 410 12.97 0.61 0.31
N HIS A 411 14.22 0.23 0.08
CA HIS A 411 14.62 -1.18 -0.04
C HIS A 411 14.34 -1.93 1.26
N HIS A 412 14.92 -1.44 2.35
CA HIS A 412 14.84 -2.11 3.65
C HIS A 412 13.41 -2.10 4.18
N LEU A 413 12.66 -1.02 3.97
CA LEU A 413 11.24 -0.98 4.30
C LEU A 413 10.44 -2.02 3.49
N THR A 414 10.64 -2.08 2.17
CA THR A 414 9.94 -3.03 1.30
C THR A 414 10.26 -4.47 1.68
N ARG A 415 11.53 -4.77 1.98
CA ARG A 415 11.96 -6.06 2.50
C ARG A 415 11.25 -6.40 3.82
N LEU A 416 11.29 -5.51 4.80
CA LEU A 416 10.68 -5.73 6.12
C LEU A 416 9.16 -5.90 6.00
N ALA A 417 8.49 -5.10 5.18
CA ALA A 417 7.06 -5.24 4.94
C ALA A 417 6.70 -6.58 4.26
N ARG A 418 7.52 -7.05 3.31
CA ARG A 418 7.37 -8.39 2.71
C ARG A 418 7.52 -9.49 3.76
N GLU A 419 8.57 -9.44 4.56
CA GLU A 419 8.78 -10.38 5.66
C GLU A 419 7.61 -10.39 6.66
N THR A 420 7.08 -9.22 7.02
CA THR A 420 5.89 -9.10 7.87
C THR A 420 4.66 -9.73 7.22
N SER A 421 4.42 -9.47 5.93
CA SER A 421 3.30 -10.06 5.20
C SER A 421 3.40 -11.59 5.15
N ASP A 422 4.57 -12.11 4.80
CA ASP A 422 4.78 -13.54 4.59
C ASP A 422 4.74 -14.36 5.89
N ASN A 423 5.14 -13.76 7.02
CA ASN A 423 5.32 -14.48 8.29
C ASN A 423 4.34 -14.08 9.39
N LEU A 424 3.65 -12.94 9.28
CA LEU A 424 2.78 -12.47 10.36
C LEU A 424 1.37 -12.05 9.89
N THR A 425 1.26 -11.07 8.99
CA THR A 425 -0.01 -10.38 8.70
C THR A 425 -0.77 -10.98 7.52
N GLY A 426 -0.08 -11.66 6.60
CA GLY A 426 -0.66 -12.21 5.38
C GLY A 426 -1.65 -13.34 5.62
N VAL A 427 -2.52 -13.58 4.64
CA VAL A 427 -3.61 -14.57 4.74
C VAL A 427 -3.10 -15.95 5.13
N PHE A 428 -2.01 -16.41 4.51
CA PHE A 428 -1.39 -17.69 4.84
C PHE A 428 -0.73 -17.67 6.23
N ALA A 429 0.10 -16.66 6.50
CA ALA A 429 0.80 -16.50 7.78
C ALA A 429 -0.13 -16.56 9.00
N ARG A 430 -1.31 -15.93 8.92
CA ARG A 430 -2.31 -15.93 10.01
C ARG A 430 -2.86 -17.31 10.33
N THR A 431 -2.78 -18.26 9.40
CA THR A 431 -3.20 -19.66 9.64
C THR A 431 -2.10 -20.52 10.24
N GLN A 432 -0.86 -20.01 10.28
CA GLN A 432 0.29 -20.74 10.79
C GLN A 432 0.56 -20.38 12.26
N PRO A 433 1.12 -21.32 13.05
CA PRO A 433 1.66 -21.02 14.37
C PRO A 433 2.64 -19.84 14.32
N LEU A 434 2.78 -19.13 15.43
CA LEU A 434 3.69 -17.99 15.51
C LEU A 434 5.14 -18.47 15.47
N ASP A 435 5.93 -17.99 14.52
CA ASP A 435 7.37 -18.22 14.51
C ASP A 435 8.09 -17.18 15.39
N GLU A 436 8.46 -17.61 16.59
CA GLU A 436 9.16 -16.77 17.55
C GLU A 436 10.58 -16.41 17.09
N SER A 437 11.28 -17.33 16.41
CA SER A 437 12.64 -17.08 15.91
C SER A 437 12.62 -15.99 14.86
N PHE A 438 11.62 -16.01 13.99
CA PHE A 438 11.34 -14.93 13.06
C PHE A 438 11.12 -13.60 13.80
N LEU A 439 10.18 -13.55 14.76
CA LEU A 439 9.86 -12.30 15.46
C LEU A 439 11.08 -11.67 16.14
N ILE A 440 11.93 -12.47 16.80
CA ILE A 440 13.14 -11.96 17.47
C ILE A 440 14.08 -11.29 16.45
N LYS A 441 14.36 -11.96 15.33
CA LYS A 441 15.22 -11.42 14.26
C LYS A 441 14.60 -10.21 13.57
N HIS A 442 13.28 -10.26 13.39
CA HIS A 442 12.53 -9.21 12.72
C HIS A 442 12.46 -7.94 13.57
N PHE A 443 12.22 -8.04 14.88
CA PHE A 443 12.31 -6.90 15.79
C PHE A 443 13.71 -6.30 15.83
N ALA A 444 14.77 -7.11 15.89
CA ALA A 444 16.14 -6.59 15.83
C ALA A 444 16.41 -5.82 14.51
N SER A 445 15.85 -6.30 13.39
CA SER A 445 15.96 -5.61 12.10
C SER A 445 15.14 -4.31 12.06
N LEU A 446 13.96 -4.28 12.68
CA LEU A 446 13.13 -3.08 12.83
C LEU A 446 13.84 -2.03 13.70
N ASP A 447 14.44 -2.42 14.82
CA ASP A 447 15.18 -1.52 15.71
C ASP A 447 16.39 -0.89 14.99
N LEU A 448 17.11 -1.70 14.22
CA LEU A 448 18.24 -1.21 13.41
C LEU A 448 17.78 -0.27 12.28
N PHE A 449 16.68 -0.62 11.60
CA PHE A 449 16.09 0.23 10.57
C PHE A 449 15.58 1.57 11.13
N HIS A 450 14.94 1.54 12.31
CA HIS A 450 14.49 2.75 13.01
C HIS A 450 15.68 3.62 13.43
N SER A 451 16.75 3.02 13.92
CA SER A 451 17.98 3.74 14.26
C SER A 451 18.60 4.44 13.04
N PHE A 452 18.62 3.76 11.88
CA PHE A 452 19.06 4.37 10.62
C PHE A 452 18.14 5.53 10.21
N LEU A 453 16.82 5.34 10.29
CA LEU A 453 15.85 6.39 10.01
C LEU A 453 16.07 7.62 10.89
N LEU A 454 16.17 7.45 12.21
CA LEU A 454 16.39 8.55 13.14
C LEU A 454 17.71 9.27 12.84
N ALA A 455 18.78 8.54 12.55
CA ALA A 455 20.06 9.12 12.17
C ALA A 455 19.96 10.01 10.92
N VAL A 456 19.14 9.63 9.93
CA VAL A 456 18.89 10.46 8.73
C VAL A 456 18.00 11.66 9.07
N LEU A 457 16.92 11.47 9.83
CA LEU A 457 16.00 12.54 10.22
C LEU A 457 16.69 13.62 11.04
N ASP A 458 17.62 13.26 11.92
CA ASP A 458 18.38 14.20 12.76
C ASP A 458 19.30 15.13 11.94
N GLN A 459 19.66 14.75 10.70
CA GLN A 459 20.43 15.62 9.79
C GLN A 459 19.56 16.71 9.16
N ILE A 460 18.27 16.44 8.94
CA ILE A 460 17.38 17.32 8.15
C ILE A 460 17.26 18.74 8.74
N PRO A 461 17.03 18.92 10.06
CA PRO A 461 16.93 20.27 10.65
C PRO A 461 18.19 21.10 10.43
N GLN A 462 19.38 20.49 10.49
CA GLN A 462 20.65 21.18 10.30
C GLN A 462 20.82 21.64 8.85
N ILE A 463 20.45 20.78 7.89
CA ILE A 463 20.48 21.11 6.46
C ILE A 463 19.46 22.22 6.15
N LEU A 464 18.26 22.14 6.72
CA LEU A 464 17.23 23.17 6.54
C LEU A 464 17.70 24.56 7.00
N GLN A 465 18.46 24.63 8.10
CA GLN A 465 19.06 25.88 8.58
C GLN A 465 20.15 26.42 7.65
N GLN A 466 20.78 25.57 6.84
CA GLN A 466 21.82 25.98 5.87
C GLN A 466 21.22 26.36 4.51
N SER A 467 20.06 25.82 4.14
CA SER A 467 19.43 25.98 2.83
C SER A 467 18.53 27.21 2.69
N CYS A 468 18.75 28.28 3.47
CA CYS A 468 17.87 29.45 3.64
C CYS A 468 17.33 30.15 2.36
N ASN A 469 17.90 29.91 1.18
CA ASN A 469 17.48 30.54 -0.08
C ASN A 469 16.97 29.55 -1.13
N LYS A 470 16.78 28.27 -0.81
CA LYS A 470 16.37 27.23 -1.76
C LYS A 470 15.02 26.63 -1.38
N LEU A 471 13.94 27.36 -1.67
CA LEU A 471 12.57 26.97 -1.32
C LEU A 471 12.21 25.55 -1.77
N LEU A 472 12.60 25.16 -2.98
CA LEU A 472 12.33 23.82 -3.51
C LEU A 472 13.06 22.72 -2.73
N GLU A 473 14.32 22.96 -2.34
CA GLU A 473 15.12 22.02 -1.54
C GLU A 473 14.51 21.86 -0.14
N ILE A 474 14.11 22.98 0.48
CA ILE A 474 13.40 23.00 1.77
C ILE A 474 12.11 22.18 1.69
N TYR A 475 11.31 22.39 0.63
CA TYR A 475 10.07 21.66 0.40
C TYR A 475 10.32 20.15 0.36
N TYR A 476 11.26 19.69 -0.47
CA TYR A 476 11.53 18.26 -0.61
C TYR A 476 12.16 17.63 0.63
N LEU A 477 13.00 18.36 1.38
CA LEU A 477 13.53 17.88 2.66
C LEU A 477 12.41 17.67 3.68
N ARG A 478 11.41 18.57 3.72
CA ARG A 478 10.20 18.38 4.53
C ARG A 478 9.34 17.21 4.03
N VAL A 479 9.22 17.01 2.72
CA VAL A 479 8.56 15.82 2.16
C VAL A 479 9.26 14.53 2.60
N CYS A 480 10.59 14.49 2.60
CA CYS A 480 11.34 13.31 3.05
C CYS A 480 11.14 13.07 4.56
N SER A 481 11.28 14.12 5.37
CA SER A 481 11.09 14.03 6.82
C SER A 481 9.68 13.52 7.19
N SER A 482 8.65 14.16 6.64
CA SER A 482 7.25 13.77 6.86
C SER A 482 6.96 12.36 6.32
N GLY A 483 7.41 12.08 5.10
CA GLY A 483 7.22 10.79 4.43
C GLY A 483 7.84 9.63 5.19
N PHE A 484 9.10 9.76 5.62
CA PHE A 484 9.79 8.70 6.35
C PHE A 484 9.09 8.35 7.68
N GLY A 485 8.69 9.36 8.46
CA GLY A 485 7.98 9.13 9.73
C GLY A 485 6.63 8.43 9.54
N VAL A 486 5.82 8.87 8.57
CA VAL A 486 4.52 8.26 8.26
C VAL A 486 4.67 6.81 7.75
N VAL A 487 5.66 6.59 6.89
CA VAL A 487 5.95 5.27 6.30
C VAL A 487 6.46 4.29 7.35
N TRP A 488 7.32 4.72 8.27
CA TRP A 488 7.74 3.92 9.42
C TRP A 488 6.56 3.46 10.28
N GLY A 489 5.68 4.39 10.64
CA GLY A 489 4.47 4.06 11.38
C GLY A 489 3.60 3.02 10.68
N SER A 490 3.43 3.16 9.36
CA SER A 490 2.64 2.26 8.54
C SER A 490 3.20 0.82 8.48
N LEU A 491 4.49 0.64 8.76
CA LEU A 491 5.12 -0.68 8.89
C LEU A 491 4.86 -1.31 10.27
N VAL A 492 4.91 -0.52 11.33
CA VAL A 492 4.87 -1.01 12.72
C VAL A 492 3.45 -1.34 13.19
N LEU A 493 2.45 -0.52 12.85
CA LEU A 493 1.08 -0.71 13.34
C LEU A 493 0.48 -2.08 12.95
N PRO A 494 0.61 -2.57 11.70
CA PRO A 494 0.13 -3.91 11.33
C PRO A 494 0.75 -5.06 12.14
N ILE A 495 2.00 -4.91 12.59
CA ILE A 495 2.68 -5.91 13.43
C ILE A 495 2.01 -5.98 14.80
N PHE A 496 1.79 -4.81 15.41
CA PHE A 496 1.08 -4.71 16.69
C PHE A 496 -0.32 -5.32 16.59
N GLU A 497 -1.10 -4.92 15.58
CA GLU A 497 -2.47 -5.42 15.41
C GLU A 497 -2.50 -6.94 15.21
N ALA A 498 -1.60 -7.50 14.39
CA ALA A 498 -1.55 -8.95 14.19
C ALA A 498 -1.19 -9.74 15.47
N LEU A 499 -0.27 -9.22 16.29
CA LEU A 499 0.08 -9.85 17.57
C LEU A 499 -1.05 -9.70 18.60
N ARG A 500 -1.74 -8.56 18.62
CA ARG A 500 -2.92 -8.33 19.46
C ARG A 500 -4.04 -9.29 19.07
N ASP A 501 -4.33 -9.41 17.78
CA ASP A 501 -5.39 -10.30 17.28
C ASP A 501 -5.06 -11.77 17.62
N ARG A 502 -3.80 -12.20 17.50
CA ARG A 502 -3.36 -13.53 17.97
C ARG A 502 -3.53 -13.69 19.48
N SER A 503 -3.20 -12.68 20.27
CA SER A 503 -3.38 -12.71 21.73
C SER A 503 -4.85 -12.88 22.12
N LEU A 504 -5.75 -12.15 21.45
CA LEU A 504 -7.20 -12.25 21.67
C LEU A 504 -7.73 -13.63 21.28
N GLN A 505 -7.23 -14.21 20.19
CA GLN A 505 -7.56 -15.58 19.79
C GLN A 505 -7.11 -16.62 20.83
N PHE A 506 -5.91 -16.49 21.39
CA PHE A 506 -5.44 -17.35 22.48
C PHE A 506 -6.35 -17.24 23.72
N ALA A 507 -6.68 -16.02 24.14
CA ALA A 507 -7.56 -15.80 25.29
C ALA A 507 -8.98 -16.36 25.06
N PHE A 508 -9.53 -16.16 23.86
CA PHE A 508 -10.84 -16.71 23.50
C PHE A 508 -10.86 -18.24 23.53
N ASN A 509 -9.85 -18.88 22.93
CA ASN A 509 -9.75 -20.35 22.90
C ASN A 509 -9.61 -20.95 24.30
N ALA A 510 -8.87 -20.30 25.20
CA ALA A 510 -8.77 -20.73 26.60
C ALA A 510 -10.14 -20.70 27.30
N THR A 511 -10.90 -19.62 27.16
CA THR A 511 -12.23 -19.50 27.80
C THR A 511 -13.28 -20.47 27.26
N PHE A 512 -13.26 -20.76 25.95
CA PHE A 512 -14.25 -21.63 25.33
C PHE A 512 -14.01 -23.12 25.69
N TRP A 513 -12.75 -23.54 25.73
CA TRP A 513 -12.41 -24.95 25.98
C TRP A 513 -12.64 -25.36 27.43
N ASP A 514 -12.33 -24.47 28.39
CA ASP A 514 -12.58 -24.67 29.83
C ASP A 514 -14.06 -24.93 30.17
N SER A 515 -14.98 -24.47 29.34
CA SER A 515 -16.42 -24.66 29.55
C SER A 515 -16.96 -26.02 29.07
N SER A 516 -16.24 -26.71 28.18
CA SER A 516 -16.78 -27.89 27.47
C SER A 516 -16.20 -29.23 27.94
N ASN A 517 -14.95 -29.25 28.39
CA ASN A 517 -14.30 -30.42 29.00
C ASN A 517 -13.20 -29.87 29.91
N GLY A 518 -13.16 -30.23 31.20
CA GLY A 518 -12.20 -29.73 32.21
C GLY A 518 -10.73 -30.07 31.91
N SER A 519 -10.24 -29.57 30.79
CA SER A 519 -8.92 -29.75 30.21
C SER A 519 -8.01 -28.72 30.82
N VAL A 520 -7.14 -29.17 31.71
CA VAL A 520 -6.04 -28.38 32.28
C VAL A 520 -5.26 -27.71 31.15
N SER A 521 -5.21 -26.37 31.12
CA SER A 521 -4.28 -25.61 30.26
C SER A 521 -2.89 -26.23 30.40
N SER A 522 -2.30 -26.67 29.30
CA SER A 522 -0.97 -27.25 29.33
C SER A 522 0.02 -26.17 29.79
N LEU A 523 0.97 -26.52 30.67
CA LEU A 523 2.10 -25.63 31.00
C LEU A 523 2.84 -25.11 29.77
N ALA A 524 2.76 -25.81 28.63
CA ALA A 524 3.31 -25.36 27.37
C ALA A 524 2.49 -24.20 26.75
N ASP A 525 1.17 -24.22 26.88
CA ASP A 525 0.27 -23.18 26.36
C ASP A 525 0.41 -21.88 27.15
N ASP A 526 0.53 -21.99 28.48
CA ASP A 526 0.82 -20.83 29.34
C ASP A 526 2.15 -20.16 28.95
N ARG A 527 3.21 -20.95 28.73
CA ARG A 527 4.51 -20.44 28.26
C ARG A 527 4.45 -19.85 26.85
N ASN A 528 3.63 -20.41 25.96
CA ASN A 528 3.42 -19.85 24.62
C ASN A 528 2.74 -18.49 24.70
N TYR A 529 1.72 -18.38 25.55
CA TYR A 529 1.00 -17.13 25.78
C TYR A 529 1.90 -16.07 26.41
N GLU A 530 2.69 -16.40 27.42
CA GLU A 530 3.65 -15.47 28.03
C GLU A 530 4.66 -14.92 27.01
N ARG A 531 5.19 -15.77 26.13
CA ARG A 531 6.10 -15.36 25.04
C ARG A 531 5.41 -14.45 24.03
N LEU A 532 4.18 -14.77 23.62
CA LEU A 532 3.37 -13.88 22.78
C LEU A 532 3.15 -12.52 23.45
N GLN A 533 2.85 -12.49 24.76
CA GLN A 533 2.71 -11.25 25.51
C GLN A 533 4.00 -10.42 25.54
N MET A 534 5.17 -11.06 25.61
CA MET A 534 6.45 -10.35 25.52
C MET A 534 6.61 -9.66 24.16
N HIS A 535 6.33 -10.35 23.05
CA HIS A 535 6.39 -9.76 21.72
C HIS A 535 5.33 -8.67 21.51
N LEU A 536 4.11 -8.87 22.00
CA LEU A 536 3.06 -7.87 21.94
C LEU A 536 3.44 -6.61 22.72
N ARG A 537 4.05 -6.74 23.91
CA ARG A 537 4.59 -5.59 24.65
C ARG A 537 5.67 -4.86 23.85
N HIS A 538 6.53 -5.58 23.14
CA HIS A 538 7.53 -4.94 22.29
C HIS A 538 6.88 -4.17 21.13
N ALA A 539 5.98 -4.80 20.37
CA ALA A 539 5.25 -4.15 19.28
C ALA A 539 4.45 -2.94 19.77
N ARG A 540 3.82 -3.03 20.94
CA ARG A 540 3.10 -1.91 21.56
C ARG A 540 4.04 -0.74 21.83
N ARG A 541 5.23 -0.97 22.40
CA ARG A 541 6.22 0.10 22.61
C ARG A 541 6.62 0.78 21.30
N LEU A 542 6.93 -0.01 20.27
CA LEU A 542 7.28 0.53 18.94
C LEU A 542 6.12 1.34 18.35
N ALA A 543 4.88 0.84 18.44
CA ALA A 543 3.70 1.52 17.93
C ALA A 543 3.45 2.85 18.68
N SER A 544 3.54 2.86 20.02
CA SER A 544 3.40 4.09 20.82
C SER A 544 4.42 5.16 20.43
N THR A 545 5.69 4.77 20.31
CA THR A 545 6.76 5.69 19.90
C THR A 545 6.52 6.19 18.48
N ALA A 546 6.17 5.29 17.55
CA ALA A 546 5.85 5.66 16.17
C ALA A 546 4.66 6.62 16.09
N ALA A 547 3.62 6.49 16.91
CA ALA A 547 2.48 7.42 16.92
C ALA A 547 2.92 8.87 17.18
N VAL A 548 3.82 9.08 18.15
CA VAL A 548 4.38 10.40 18.47
C VAL A 548 5.29 10.91 17.34
N GLU A 549 6.11 10.03 16.75
CA GLU A 549 6.96 10.37 15.61
C GLU A 549 6.15 10.76 14.37
N ILE A 550 5.08 10.04 14.06
CA ILE A 550 4.13 10.36 12.98
C ILE A 550 3.49 11.72 13.24
N CYS A 551 3.04 11.99 14.48
CA CYS A 551 2.49 13.29 14.85
C CYS A 551 3.47 14.44 14.55
N LYS A 552 4.75 14.29 14.94
CA LYS A 552 5.80 15.26 14.61
C LYS A 552 6.00 15.39 13.10
N ALA A 553 6.09 14.26 12.40
CA ALA A 553 6.29 14.20 10.95
C ALA A 553 5.15 14.88 10.17
N LEU A 554 3.90 14.66 10.57
CA LEU A 554 2.71 15.27 9.96
C LEU A 554 2.70 16.79 10.18
N ARG A 555 3.09 17.27 11.37
CA ARG A 555 3.20 18.71 11.64
C ARG A 555 4.25 19.40 10.76
N GLU A 556 5.25 18.67 10.27
CA GLU A 556 6.24 19.20 9.32
C GLU A 556 5.82 19.05 7.84
N ALA A 557 4.64 18.50 7.56
CA ALA A 557 4.16 18.34 6.18
C ALA A 557 4.09 19.70 5.46
N PRO A 558 4.68 19.82 4.26
CA PRO A 558 4.86 21.13 3.63
C PRO A 558 3.62 21.65 2.88
N SER A 559 2.56 20.84 2.75
CA SER A 559 1.31 21.23 2.10
C SER A 559 0.17 20.28 2.45
N ILE A 560 -1.07 20.74 2.27
CA ILE A 560 -2.27 19.91 2.47
C ILE A 560 -2.29 18.66 1.58
N THR A 561 -1.74 18.77 0.36
CA THR A 561 -1.69 17.65 -0.59
C THR A 561 -0.83 16.49 -0.08
N ARG A 562 0.11 16.75 0.85
CA ARG A 562 0.94 15.74 1.51
C ARG A 562 0.27 15.08 2.73
N LEU A 563 -0.88 15.59 3.18
CA LEU A 563 -1.65 15.03 4.30
C LEU A 563 -2.71 14.00 3.86
N THR A 564 -2.77 13.66 2.57
CA THR A 564 -3.92 12.95 1.97
C THR A 564 -4.02 11.46 2.29
N HIS A 565 -3.03 10.85 2.95
CA HIS A 565 -3.00 9.43 3.35
C HIS A 565 -3.75 9.15 4.68
N ARG A 566 -5.08 9.00 4.62
CA ARG A 566 -5.95 9.02 5.82
C ARG A 566 -6.32 7.70 6.46
N SER A 567 -6.39 6.61 5.69
CA SER A 567 -6.93 5.33 6.16
C SER A 567 -6.20 4.81 7.40
N GLU A 568 -4.89 5.08 7.48
CA GLU A 568 -4.05 4.68 8.60
C GLU A 568 -4.25 5.54 9.84
N LEU A 569 -4.58 6.83 9.69
CA LEU A 569 -4.73 7.75 10.83
C LEU A 569 -5.91 7.39 11.72
N VAL A 570 -6.99 6.89 11.11
CA VAL A 570 -8.15 6.37 11.85
C VAL A 570 -7.73 5.19 12.75
N ARG A 571 -6.86 4.30 12.25
CA ARG A 571 -6.36 3.15 13.02
C ARG A 571 -5.42 3.61 14.14
N TRP A 572 -4.57 4.58 13.86
CA TRP A 572 -3.70 5.20 14.87
C TRP A 572 -4.47 5.88 15.99
N ALA A 573 -5.53 6.61 15.67
CA ALA A 573 -6.40 7.23 16.68
C ALA A 573 -7.05 6.17 17.57
N ARG A 574 -7.59 5.09 16.98
CA ARG A 574 -8.14 3.96 17.74
C ARG A 574 -7.09 3.29 18.62
N PHE A 575 -5.89 3.03 18.10
CA PHE A 575 -4.79 2.49 18.89
C PHE A 575 -4.51 3.32 20.16
N LEU A 576 -4.50 4.66 20.05
CA LEU A 576 -4.25 5.53 21.20
C LEU A 576 -5.44 5.67 22.17
N MET A 577 -6.68 5.47 21.69
CA MET A 577 -7.88 5.53 22.53
C MET A 577 -8.19 4.19 23.23
N ASP A 578 -7.99 3.07 22.54
CA ASP A 578 -8.43 1.74 22.98
C ASP A 578 -7.39 1.06 23.90
N GLU A 579 -6.12 1.43 23.82
CA GLU A 579 -5.07 0.77 24.62
C GLU A 579 -4.90 1.46 25.98
N ASP A 580 -5.44 0.83 27.03
CA ASP A 580 -5.39 1.29 28.42
C ASP A 580 -3.95 1.56 28.96
N ASN A 581 -2.93 0.98 28.30
CA ASN A 581 -1.53 1.11 28.68
C ASN A 581 -0.64 1.40 27.47
N VAL A 582 -0.82 2.56 26.83
CA VAL A 582 0.13 3.04 25.83
C VAL A 582 1.51 3.17 26.49
N MET A 583 2.48 2.37 26.04
CA MET A 583 3.80 2.29 26.67
C MET A 583 4.74 3.37 26.13
N ASN A 584 5.75 3.77 26.93
CA ASN A 584 6.85 4.66 26.52
C ASN A 584 6.46 6.09 26.06
N ILE A 585 5.21 6.50 26.24
CA ILE A 585 4.78 7.89 25.98
C ILE A 585 4.04 8.43 27.19
N THR A 586 4.12 9.74 27.41
CA THR A 586 3.38 10.39 28.49
C THR A 586 1.91 10.60 28.10
N PRO A 587 0.99 10.78 29.07
CA PRO A 587 -0.39 11.14 28.77
C PRO A 587 -0.51 12.38 27.89
N GLU A 588 0.36 13.38 28.08
CA GLU A 588 0.40 14.61 27.29
C GLU A 588 0.82 14.32 25.85
N GLN A 589 1.81 13.45 25.64
CA GLN A 589 2.21 13.02 24.29
C GLN A 589 1.09 12.27 23.58
N CYS A 590 0.35 11.43 24.30
CA CYS A 590 -0.83 10.73 23.77
C CYS A 590 -1.92 11.73 23.33
N ILE A 591 -2.25 12.70 24.19
CA ILE A 591 -3.22 13.76 23.88
C ILE A 591 -2.78 14.57 22.65
N GLN A 592 -1.52 15.01 22.61
CA GLN A 592 -0.99 15.78 21.48
C GLN A 592 -0.99 14.99 20.16
N ALA A 593 -0.75 13.67 20.22
CA ALA A 593 -0.83 12.81 19.05
C ALA A 593 -2.28 12.64 18.57
N LEU A 594 -3.24 12.44 19.49
CA LEU A 594 -4.68 12.37 19.16
C LEU A 594 -5.20 13.67 18.55
N GLU A 595 -4.84 14.83 19.12
CA GLU A 595 -5.17 16.14 18.56
C GLU A 595 -4.59 16.28 17.16
N CYS A 596 -3.31 15.93 16.96
CA CYS A 596 -2.68 15.97 15.64
C CYS A 596 -3.41 15.07 14.64
N PHE A 597 -3.75 13.84 14.99
CA PHE A 597 -4.47 12.94 14.10
C PHE A 597 -5.87 13.44 13.76
N ARG A 598 -6.61 13.99 14.74
CA ARG A 598 -7.89 14.67 14.51
C ARG A 598 -7.72 15.80 13.49
N ASP A 599 -6.78 16.70 13.73
CA ASP A 599 -6.52 17.88 12.91
C ASP A 599 -6.13 17.48 11.47
N VAL A 600 -5.32 16.43 11.32
CA VAL A 600 -4.97 15.88 10.00
C VAL A 600 -6.19 15.29 9.31
N ILE A 601 -7.03 14.52 10.01
CA ILE A 601 -8.25 13.92 9.42
C ILE A 601 -9.25 15.02 9.02
N GLN A 602 -9.29 16.14 9.74
CA GLN A 602 -10.11 17.30 9.42
C GLN A 602 -9.60 18.07 8.20
N VAL A 603 -8.30 18.36 8.15
CA VAL A 603 -7.65 19.10 7.04
C VAL A 603 -7.60 18.25 5.79
N ALA A 604 -7.05 17.06 5.90
CA ALA A 604 -7.30 16.00 4.97
C ALA A 604 -8.71 15.48 5.19
N GLY A 605 -9.75 16.29 5.38
CA GLY A 605 -11.14 15.98 5.04
C GLY A 605 -11.46 16.51 3.65
N PHE A 606 -10.72 17.54 3.23
CA PHE A 606 -10.79 18.24 1.97
C PHE A 606 -10.84 17.28 0.77
N CYS A 607 -9.90 16.34 0.66
CA CYS A 607 -9.84 15.52 -0.55
C CYS A 607 -10.91 14.41 -0.62
N CYS A 608 -11.34 13.86 0.52
CA CYS A 608 -12.22 12.67 0.64
C CYS A 608 -12.87 12.65 2.04
N ALA A 609 -14.11 13.09 2.20
CA ALA A 609 -14.65 13.29 3.54
C ALA A 609 -14.58 12.03 4.43
N ASP A 610 -14.15 12.22 5.68
CA ASP A 610 -14.18 11.16 6.69
C ASP A 610 -15.63 10.85 7.08
N ARG A 611 -15.96 9.55 7.10
CA ARG A 611 -17.28 9.02 7.48
C ARG A 611 -17.19 8.05 8.66
N THR A 612 -16.00 7.91 9.25
CA THR A 612 -15.78 6.90 10.28
C THR A 612 -16.28 7.33 11.66
N GLY A 613 -16.59 8.62 11.85
CA GLY A 613 -16.98 9.18 13.14
C GLY A 613 -15.80 9.33 14.12
N ILE A 614 -14.57 9.15 13.62
CA ILE A 614 -13.38 9.11 14.48
C ILE A 614 -13.04 10.50 15.03
N VAL A 615 -13.29 11.57 14.27
CA VAL A 615 -13.05 12.95 14.73
C VAL A 615 -13.92 13.25 15.94
N GLU A 616 -15.20 12.88 15.88
CA GLU A 616 -16.15 13.01 16.97
C GLU A 616 -15.72 12.16 18.17
N SER A 617 -15.32 10.91 17.93
CA SER A 617 -14.83 10.00 18.99
C SER A 617 -13.59 10.55 19.71
N ILE A 618 -12.63 11.13 18.97
CA ILE A 618 -11.44 11.77 19.56
C ILE A 618 -11.86 12.97 20.41
N ASN A 619 -12.77 13.81 19.92
CA ASN A 619 -13.25 14.97 20.67
C ASN A 619 -13.93 14.58 21.99
N GLU A 620 -14.78 13.55 21.97
CA GLU A 620 -15.40 12.99 23.18
C GLU A 620 -14.35 12.44 24.15
N TYR A 621 -13.38 11.67 23.65
CA TYR A 621 -12.29 11.12 24.46
C TYR A 621 -11.45 12.22 25.14
N LEU A 622 -11.06 13.26 24.39
CA LEU A 622 -10.31 14.39 24.91
C LEU A 622 -11.11 15.17 25.97
N ALA A 623 -12.41 15.40 25.73
CA ALA A 623 -13.28 16.07 26.70
C ALA A 623 -13.37 15.30 28.02
N MET A 624 -13.52 13.97 27.98
CA MET A 624 -13.56 13.12 29.18
C MET A 624 -12.24 13.19 29.97
N ARG A 625 -11.09 13.16 29.28
CA ARG A 625 -9.77 13.27 29.93
C ARG A 625 -9.53 14.63 30.59
N HIS A 626 -9.99 15.72 30.00
CA HIS A 626 -9.90 17.05 30.61
C HIS A 626 -10.78 17.21 31.86
N VAL A 627 -11.92 16.52 31.92
CA VAL A 627 -12.77 16.52 33.13
C VAL A 627 -12.12 15.71 34.26
N SER A 628 -11.53 14.55 33.94
CA SER A 628 -10.85 13.70 34.92
C SER A 628 -9.69 14.42 35.61
N THR A 629 -8.82 15.09 34.84
CA THR A 629 -7.69 15.82 35.41
C THR A 629 -8.14 16.97 36.32
N ARG A 630 -9.23 17.67 35.97
CA ARG A 630 -9.78 18.76 36.80
C ARG A 630 -10.32 18.26 38.13
N ASN A 631 -10.92 17.07 38.16
CA ASN A 631 -11.44 16.47 39.39
C ASN A 631 -10.31 15.99 40.32
N ASP A 632 -9.23 15.43 39.77
CA ASP A 632 -8.08 14.98 40.56
C ASP A 632 -7.37 16.13 41.30
N TYR A 633 -7.28 17.31 40.67
CA TYR A 633 -6.77 18.52 41.33
C TYR A 633 -7.73 19.08 42.39
N SER A 634 -9.05 18.92 42.22
CA SER A 634 -10.03 19.38 43.21
C SER A 634 -10.04 18.53 44.47
N THR A 635 -9.91 17.20 44.34
CA THR A 635 -9.75 16.29 45.49
C THR A 635 -8.40 16.42 46.19
N GLY A 636 -7.34 16.77 45.46
CA GLY A 636 -6.02 17.08 46.06
C GLY A 636 -6.01 18.37 46.88
N PHE A 637 -6.81 19.37 46.51
CA PHE A 637 -6.90 20.63 47.23
C PHE A 637 -7.77 20.53 48.50
N GLU A 638 -8.82 19.71 48.50
CA GLU A 638 -9.62 19.43 49.70
C GLU A 638 -8.87 18.59 50.76
N ALA A 639 -7.94 17.73 50.33
CA ALA A 639 -7.06 17.00 51.25
C ALA A 639 -6.03 17.92 51.95
N LEU A 640 -5.64 19.04 51.30
CA LEU A 640 -4.70 20.02 51.87
C LEU A 640 -5.39 21.09 52.73
N SER A 641 -6.67 21.40 52.49
CA SER A 641 -7.45 22.27 53.38
C SER A 641 -7.94 21.57 54.66
N SER A 642 -7.81 20.24 54.73
CA SER A 642 -8.16 19.42 55.90
C SER A 642 -7.05 19.35 56.98
N PHE A 643 -5.84 19.89 56.72
CA PHE A 643 -4.68 19.73 57.60
C PHE A 643 -4.25 20.98 58.39
N THR A 644 -5.00 22.09 58.35
CA THR A 644 -4.68 23.34 59.07
C THR A 644 -5.71 23.75 60.12
N ALA A 645 -6.30 22.79 60.83
CA ALA A 645 -7.23 23.09 61.93
C ALA A 645 -6.99 22.26 63.20
N VAL A 646 -5.76 22.18 63.71
CA VAL A 646 -5.51 21.88 65.14
C VAL A 646 -4.22 22.55 65.62
N SER A 647 -4.34 23.72 66.26
CA SER A 647 -3.66 24.06 67.52
C SER A 647 -3.93 25.51 67.89
N SER A 648 -4.79 25.75 68.89
CA SER A 648 -4.54 26.71 69.96
C SER A 648 -5.77 26.79 70.88
N ILE A 649 -5.74 26.04 71.98
CA ILE A 649 -6.45 26.35 73.22
C ILE A 649 -5.49 26.04 74.36
N ASP A 650 -5.02 27.08 75.05
CA ASP A 650 -4.96 27.15 76.52
C ASP A 650 -4.77 28.64 76.92
N SER A 651 -5.74 29.33 77.53
CA SER A 651 -6.32 29.22 78.90
C SER A 651 -5.64 30.17 79.92
N LEU A 652 -6.32 31.30 80.21
CA LEU A 652 -6.46 32.00 81.52
C LEU A 652 -5.22 32.74 82.11
N VAL A 653 -5.29 34.00 82.59
CA VAL A 653 -5.95 34.55 83.82
C VAL A 653 -5.83 36.11 83.80
N PRO A 654 -6.67 36.89 84.54
CA PRO A 654 -6.89 38.34 84.36
C PRO A 654 -6.20 39.23 85.42
N LEU A 655 -6.17 40.56 85.23
CA LEU A 655 -6.45 41.61 86.24
C LEU A 655 -6.11 43.04 85.76
N VAL A 656 -7.04 43.95 86.06
CA VAL A 656 -7.05 45.44 86.06
C VAL A 656 -7.07 46.16 84.71
#